data_AF-A0A7M6W890-F1
#
_entry.id   AF-A0A7M6W890-F1
#
_cell.length_a   1.000
_cell.length_b   1.000
_cell.length_c   1.000
_cell.angle_alpha   90.00
_cell.angle_beta   90.00
_cell.angle_gamma   90.00
#
_symmetry.space_group_name_H-M   'P 1'
#
loop_
_entity.id
_entity.type
_entity.pdbx_description
1 polymer ?
#
loop_
_entity_poly.entity_id
_entity_poly.type
_entity_poly.pdbx_seq_one_letter_code
_entity_poly.pdbx_strand_id
1 'polypeptide(L)'
;MRYKYIGTIGAFLIATTCLLSGLMYYFSQDTCPMGTFLCQNTTICLPQRNWCDQEIQCPYGDDEQNCCRFIVFIFHPSFSLPKRNPLQKNNDLDILLFAHDYHGVLDWFGSDRDSKAVKEFVCDSTDVPVSCKYVMCRATCQGYSDIPRNLSSQTTSITLYDSSIERVSAGAFAQYSEIRILYLDGSNIRELEKGAFANLTKLFWLALDNNEIGEFLPGHFTGLIKLESLKANKNRLTMADFSDLKGSVYLKLINLNENQLTSKGLRLSELPELSEISMQRNKIKGIEEDTFQNLEQLVELNLAFNEITTLPLNVFQPLKNLTSLQLGYNHLHNLPITVLSPLTRLRSLDLEGINLDSLEKDTFNVFEMLDFIYFKKFHYCATYTPNVKRCRPTSDGVSSLSHLLDKTLLRAAVWIISGVTCVGNVLVLWGRFTAKDENRVLTIIIRNLAVSDMLMGLYLFIVALTDIIFRDNYYQTASTWMSSWFCTFLGILAMTSLEVSVLILSFMSMERYVLIAAPLKGHRTMTPQTASTSVIIIWIIGITLALAPVIIWRSSTRFYGVNGMCFPLHIDDPFLIGWEYSAFIFLGINLMGLITIGFAYFGMFLSIWKTRHACSLSVGDSEFALRFFLIVLTDAACWAPIIVLKIRALLKYPIPADLHAWVVIFILPVNSAVNPLLYTFTTPKFREKLHDEWLRKMHNCVTRKSSQGISL
;
A
#
# COMPACT_ATOMS: atom_id res chain seq x y z
N MET A 1 -45.73 5.05 -22.20
CA MET A 1 -45.18 3.71 -21.88
C MET A 1 -43.70 3.54 -22.25
N ARG A 2 -43.19 4.06 -23.38
CA ARG A 2 -41.76 3.90 -23.79
C ARG A 2 -40.72 4.64 -22.93
N TYR A 3 -41.00 5.84 -22.39
CA TYR A 3 -40.08 6.56 -21.49
C TYR A 3 -39.87 5.90 -20.13
N LYS A 4 -40.90 5.24 -19.58
CA LYS A 4 -40.75 4.45 -18.35
C LYS A 4 -39.69 3.35 -18.56
N TYR A 5 -39.66 2.72 -19.73
CA TYR A 5 -38.76 1.62 -20.04
C TYR A 5 -37.28 2.05 -20.14
N ILE A 6 -36.99 3.21 -20.73
CA ILE A 6 -35.62 3.75 -20.84
C ILE A 6 -35.15 4.30 -19.50
N GLY A 7 -36.03 5.01 -18.78
CA GLY A 7 -35.76 5.43 -17.40
C GLY A 7 -35.51 4.24 -16.47
N THR A 8 -36.25 3.14 -16.62
CA THR A 8 -35.99 1.89 -15.87
C THR A 8 -34.70 1.21 -16.29
N ILE A 9 -34.28 1.27 -17.56
CA ILE A 9 -32.98 0.72 -18.00
C ILE A 9 -31.83 1.57 -17.45
N GLY A 10 -31.92 2.90 -17.51
CA GLY A 10 -30.93 3.80 -16.91
C GLY A 10 -30.85 3.64 -15.40
N ALA A 11 -32.00 3.61 -14.71
CA ALA A 11 -32.07 3.34 -13.27
C ALA A 11 -31.58 1.93 -12.93
N PHE A 12 -31.85 0.92 -13.76
CA PHE A 12 -31.33 -0.43 -13.60
C PHE A 12 -29.81 -0.48 -13.79
N LEU A 13 -29.26 0.22 -14.78
CA LEU A 13 -27.81 0.33 -15.02
C LEU A 13 -27.11 1.04 -13.87
N ILE A 14 -27.67 2.14 -13.37
CA ILE A 14 -27.17 2.87 -12.20
C ILE A 14 -27.31 2.02 -10.93
N ALA A 15 -28.46 1.38 -10.72
CA ALA A 15 -28.68 0.50 -9.57
C ALA A 15 -27.77 -0.72 -9.64
N THR A 16 -27.54 -1.32 -10.80
CA THR A 16 -26.59 -2.43 -10.95
C THR A 16 -25.16 -1.97 -10.76
N THR A 17 -24.74 -0.80 -11.25
CA THR A 17 -23.39 -0.27 -10.94
C THR A 17 -23.23 0.10 -9.47
N CYS A 18 -24.24 0.66 -8.81
CA CYS A 18 -24.22 0.94 -7.37
C CYS A 18 -24.30 -0.34 -6.51
N LEU A 19 -25.04 -1.35 -6.95
CA LEU A 19 -25.17 -2.63 -6.25
C LEU A 19 -23.92 -3.49 -6.48
N LEU A 20 -23.32 -3.42 -7.66
CA LEU A 20 -21.99 -3.97 -7.93
C LEU A 20 -20.91 -3.23 -7.16
N SER A 21 -20.94 -1.90 -7.05
CA SER A 21 -19.97 -1.16 -6.23
C SER A 21 -20.17 -1.44 -4.73
N GLY A 22 -21.41 -1.64 -4.28
CA GLY A 22 -21.74 -2.09 -2.92
C GLY A 22 -21.32 -3.54 -2.65
N LEU A 23 -21.53 -4.45 -3.59
CA LEU A 23 -21.01 -5.83 -3.53
C LEU A 23 -19.49 -5.84 -3.59
N MET A 24 -18.87 -4.96 -4.38
CA MET A 24 -17.42 -4.79 -4.44
C MET A 24 -16.88 -4.26 -3.12
N TYR A 25 -17.53 -3.29 -2.47
CA TYR A 25 -17.14 -2.87 -1.12
C TYR A 25 -17.28 -4.01 -0.11
N TYR A 26 -18.37 -4.77 -0.19
CA TYR A 26 -18.65 -5.90 0.71
C TYR A 26 -17.69 -7.09 0.50
N PHE A 27 -17.29 -7.41 -0.74
CA PHE A 27 -16.37 -8.51 -1.08
C PHE A 27 -14.89 -8.07 -1.19
N SER A 28 -14.61 -6.77 -1.25
CA SER A 28 -13.27 -6.18 -1.11
C SER A 28 -12.91 -5.91 0.34
N GLN A 29 -13.83 -6.12 1.28
CA GLN A 29 -13.41 -6.51 2.61
C GLN A 29 -12.77 -7.89 2.44
N ASP A 30 -11.45 -7.90 2.30
CA ASP A 30 -10.69 -8.97 2.91
C ASP A 30 -11.29 -9.21 4.30
N THR A 31 -11.35 -10.47 4.72
CA THR A 31 -11.80 -10.80 6.07
C THR A 31 -11.15 -9.86 7.09
N CYS A 32 -9.90 -9.46 6.83
CA CYS A 32 -9.10 -8.55 7.64
C CYS A 32 -8.62 -7.32 6.84
N PRO A 33 -8.86 -6.07 7.30
CA PRO A 33 -8.36 -4.85 6.64
C PRO A 33 -6.82 -4.78 6.55
N MET A 34 -6.29 -3.99 5.60
CA MET A 34 -4.84 -3.74 5.47
C MET A 34 -4.20 -3.37 6.82
N GLY A 35 -3.14 -4.10 7.19
CA GLY A 35 -2.48 -3.98 8.50
C GLY A 35 -3.10 -4.87 9.59
N THR A 36 -3.87 -5.90 9.21
CA THR A 36 -4.43 -6.91 10.11
C THR A 36 -4.27 -8.30 9.46
N PHE A 37 -4.18 -9.37 10.26
CA PHE A 37 -4.01 -10.75 9.83
C PHE A 37 -5.19 -11.62 10.26
N LEU A 38 -5.44 -12.68 9.49
CA LEU A 38 -6.49 -13.66 9.78
C LEU A 38 -5.94 -14.79 10.64
N CYS A 39 -6.58 -15.05 11.79
CA CYS A 39 -6.32 -16.22 12.61
C CYS A 39 -6.66 -17.50 11.84
N GLN A 40 -5.85 -18.57 11.96
CA GLN A 40 -6.06 -19.77 11.13
C GLN A 40 -7.46 -20.35 11.38
N ASN A 41 -8.10 -20.75 10.28
CA ASN A 41 -9.38 -21.44 10.28
C ASN A 41 -10.53 -20.68 10.97
N THR A 42 -10.41 -19.35 11.12
CA THR A 42 -11.45 -18.49 11.72
C THR A 42 -11.69 -17.24 10.88
N THR A 43 -12.71 -16.46 11.25
CA THR A 43 -13.01 -15.14 10.67
C THR A 43 -12.46 -13.99 11.51
N ILE A 44 -11.65 -14.28 12.54
CA ILE A 44 -11.12 -13.28 13.47
C ILE A 44 -9.91 -12.62 12.84
N CYS A 45 -9.96 -11.29 12.81
CA CYS A 45 -8.93 -10.45 12.23
C CYS A 45 -8.25 -9.65 13.31
N LEU A 46 -6.98 -9.93 13.47
CA LEU A 46 -6.16 -9.27 14.46
C LEU A 46 -5.32 -8.21 13.78
N PRO A 47 -5.29 -6.99 14.32
CA PRO A 47 -4.33 -6.00 13.88
C PRO A 47 -2.91 -6.57 13.87
N GLN A 48 -2.07 -6.16 12.94
CA GLN A 48 -0.70 -6.67 12.84
C GLN A 48 0.16 -6.29 14.06
N ARG A 49 -0.28 -5.28 14.83
CA ARG A 49 0.22 -4.92 16.17
C ARG A 49 -0.12 -5.94 17.27
N ASN A 50 -1.09 -6.81 17.02
CA ASN A 50 -1.57 -7.87 17.90
C ASN A 50 -1.00 -9.24 17.49
N TRP A 51 0.05 -9.26 16.66
CA TRP A 51 0.80 -10.47 16.32
C TRP A 51 2.00 -10.53 17.27
N CYS A 52 2.19 -11.63 18.01
CA CYS A 52 3.23 -11.75 19.04
C CYS A 52 3.09 -10.72 20.18
N ASP A 53 1.86 -10.38 20.59
CA ASP A 53 1.61 -9.44 21.70
C ASP A 53 1.48 -10.13 23.07
N GLN A 54 1.77 -11.44 23.12
CA GLN A 54 1.65 -12.31 24.30
C GLN A 54 0.22 -12.49 24.83
N GLU A 55 -0.78 -11.92 24.16
CA GLU A 55 -2.17 -12.21 24.42
C GLU A 55 -2.69 -13.16 23.35
N ILE A 56 -3.09 -14.37 23.75
CA ILE A 56 -3.74 -15.32 22.83
C ILE A 56 -5.11 -14.76 22.47
N GLN A 57 -5.20 -14.13 21.31
CA GLN A 57 -6.40 -13.52 20.78
C GLN A 57 -6.91 -14.31 19.56
N CYS A 58 -6.06 -15.12 18.91
CA CYS A 58 -6.50 -16.20 18.02
C CYS A 58 -6.95 -17.43 18.82
N PRO A 59 -8.07 -18.08 18.44
CA PRO A 59 -8.61 -19.22 19.18
C PRO A 59 -7.73 -20.48 19.16
N TYR A 60 -6.74 -20.55 18.26
CA TYR A 60 -5.72 -21.61 18.23
C TYR A 60 -4.31 -21.13 18.63
N GLY A 61 -4.17 -19.86 19.07
CA GLY A 61 -2.88 -19.28 19.43
C GLY A 61 -1.91 -19.10 18.26
N ASP A 62 -2.43 -18.97 17.03
CA ASP A 62 -1.62 -18.81 15.81
C ASP A 62 -0.85 -17.50 15.76
N ASP A 63 -1.41 -16.47 16.41
CA ASP A 63 -0.81 -15.17 16.67
C ASP A 63 0.47 -15.27 17.50
N GLU A 64 0.53 -16.26 18.39
CA GLU A 64 1.66 -16.50 19.32
C GLU A 64 2.51 -17.73 18.96
N GLN A 65 2.04 -18.60 18.06
CA GLN A 65 2.78 -19.77 17.59
C GLN A 65 3.79 -19.41 16.48
N ASN A 66 5.07 -19.64 16.74
CA ASN A 66 6.20 -19.23 15.90
C ASN A 66 6.48 -17.73 15.89
N CYS A 67 6.17 -17.05 16.98
CA CYS A 67 6.86 -15.83 17.34
C CYS A 67 8.33 -16.16 17.58
N CYS A 68 9.19 -15.84 16.61
CA CYS A 68 10.56 -15.51 16.96
C CYS A 68 10.45 -14.42 18.04
N ARG A 69 11.19 -14.56 19.12
CA ARG A 69 11.21 -13.65 20.29
C ARG A 69 11.75 -12.24 19.94
N PHE A 70 11.50 -11.76 18.72
CA PHE A 70 12.41 -10.96 17.88
C PHE A 70 11.71 -9.97 16.93
N ILE A 71 10.37 -9.83 16.93
CA ILE A 71 9.66 -8.94 15.97
C ILE A 71 8.40 -8.29 16.59
N VAL A 72 8.53 -7.54 17.69
CA VAL A 72 7.38 -6.75 18.21
C VAL A 72 7.49 -5.25 17.87
N PHE A 73 8.67 -4.72 17.51
CA PHE A 73 8.86 -3.26 17.49
C PHE A 73 8.80 -2.54 16.13
N ILE A 74 8.67 -3.22 14.99
CA ILE A 74 9.04 -2.58 13.71
C ILE A 74 7.88 -1.86 12.98
N PHE A 75 6.61 -2.03 13.37
CA PHE A 75 5.46 -1.44 12.67
C PHE A 75 4.60 -0.40 13.42
N HIS A 76 5.08 0.21 14.51
CA HIS A 76 4.32 1.27 15.20
C HIS A 76 4.67 2.69 14.72
N PRO A 77 3.79 3.38 13.97
CA PRO A 77 3.60 4.81 14.09
C PRO A 77 2.55 5.08 15.18
N SER A 78 2.78 6.10 16.00
CA SER A 78 1.76 6.73 16.88
C SER A 78 1.30 5.94 18.11
N PHE A 79 2.02 6.07 19.23
CA PHE A 79 1.40 5.91 20.55
C PHE A 79 0.59 7.17 20.85
N SER A 80 -0.73 7.06 20.75
CA SER A 80 -1.67 8.02 21.34
C SER A 80 -2.32 7.37 22.55
N LEU A 81 -2.27 8.09 23.67
CA LEU A 81 -2.77 7.69 24.99
C LEU A 81 -4.25 7.25 24.94
N PRO A 82 -4.65 6.11 25.53
CA PRO A 82 -6.07 5.79 25.66
C PRO A 82 -6.72 6.61 26.79
N LYS A 83 -7.79 7.35 26.45
CA LYS A 83 -8.75 7.92 27.40
C LYS A 83 -9.58 6.79 28.04
N ARG A 84 -9.70 6.78 29.37
CA ARG A 84 -10.58 5.88 30.14
C ARG A 84 -12.07 6.17 29.88
N ASN A 85 -12.87 5.11 29.75
CA ASN A 85 -14.27 5.06 30.18
C ASN A 85 -14.36 4.12 31.40
N PRO A 86 -15.00 4.50 32.52
CA PRO A 86 -15.14 3.66 33.70
C PRO A 86 -16.44 2.86 33.60
N LEU A 87 -16.41 1.56 33.87
CA LEU A 87 -17.50 0.78 34.48
C LEU A 87 -17.14 -0.72 34.40
N GLN A 88 -16.44 -1.25 35.41
CA GLN A 88 -16.87 -2.49 36.06
C GLN A 88 -16.23 -2.61 37.44
N LYS A 89 -17.09 -2.90 38.41
CA LYS A 89 -16.82 -2.96 39.85
C LYS A 89 -17.20 -4.36 40.32
N ASN A 90 -16.44 -4.84 41.32
CA ASN A 90 -16.66 -5.99 42.19
C ASN A 90 -16.01 -7.30 41.70
N ASN A 91 -15.48 -8.16 42.56
CA ASN A 91 -14.91 -8.09 43.91
C ASN A 91 -14.44 -9.53 44.12
N ASP A 92 -13.14 -9.76 44.29
CA ASP A 92 -12.59 -10.84 45.11
C ASP A 92 -11.13 -10.49 45.39
N LEU A 93 -10.82 -10.47 46.68
CA LEU A 93 -9.58 -9.99 47.28
C LEU A 93 -8.71 -11.22 47.51
N ASP A 94 -7.62 -11.37 46.74
CA ASP A 94 -6.29 -11.68 47.29
C ASP A 94 -5.21 -11.82 46.20
N ILE A 95 -4.20 -10.96 46.34
CA ILE A 95 -2.82 -11.08 45.85
C ILE A 95 -2.60 -10.83 44.33
N LEU A 96 -1.74 -9.84 44.05
CA LEU A 96 -1.15 -9.42 42.76
C LEU A 96 -1.91 -8.36 41.92
N LEU A 97 -1.10 -7.46 41.34
CA LEU A 97 -1.40 -6.44 40.32
C LEU A 97 -1.81 -5.03 40.82
N PHE A 98 -1.01 -4.44 41.69
CA PHE A 98 -0.84 -2.97 41.75
C PHE A 98 0.56 -2.57 41.29
N ALA A 99 0.82 -2.71 40.00
CA ALA A 99 1.80 -1.91 39.26
C ALA A 99 1.35 -1.94 37.80
N HIS A 100 0.62 -0.90 37.36
CA HIS A 100 0.45 -0.65 35.93
C HIS A 100 1.86 -0.37 35.38
N ASP A 101 2.39 -1.36 34.68
CA ASP A 101 3.72 -1.35 34.09
C ASP A 101 3.66 -0.60 32.77
N TYR A 102 3.77 0.73 32.82
CA TYR A 102 3.68 1.62 31.66
C TYR A 102 4.89 1.51 30.69
N HIS A 103 5.89 0.67 31.00
CA HIS A 103 7.14 0.56 30.24
C HIS A 103 7.41 -0.83 29.65
N GLY A 104 6.48 -1.79 29.76
CA GLY A 104 6.67 -3.13 29.22
C GLY A 104 7.91 -3.83 29.80
N VAL A 105 8.13 -3.72 31.12
CA VAL A 105 9.29 -4.33 31.80
C VAL A 105 9.24 -5.86 31.71
N LEU A 106 8.05 -6.44 31.48
CA LEU A 106 7.84 -7.88 31.28
C LEU A 106 8.32 -8.46 29.93
N ASP A 107 8.51 -7.64 28.87
CA ASP A 107 8.55 -8.18 27.50
C ASP A 107 9.94 -8.48 26.94
N TRP A 108 11.01 -7.87 27.45
CA TRP A 108 12.32 -7.97 26.79
C TRP A 108 13.27 -9.02 27.37
N PHE A 109 13.22 -9.26 28.67
CA PHE A 109 13.99 -10.31 29.34
C PHE A 109 13.02 -11.17 30.14
N GLY A 110 12.21 -11.97 29.43
CA GLY A 110 11.05 -12.67 29.98
C GLY A 110 11.10 -13.00 31.48
N SER A 111 10.01 -12.63 32.16
CA SER A 111 9.55 -12.76 33.57
C SER A 111 10.42 -13.35 34.70
N ASP A 112 11.51 -14.04 34.44
CA ASP A 112 12.25 -14.86 35.41
C ASP A 112 13.63 -14.28 35.81
N ARG A 113 14.13 -13.20 35.17
CA ARG A 113 15.37 -12.51 35.60
C ARG A 113 15.11 -11.34 36.57
N ASP A 114 14.05 -10.57 36.38
CA ASP A 114 13.69 -9.48 37.29
C ASP A 114 13.27 -10.00 38.68
N SER A 115 12.65 -11.19 38.76
CA SER A 115 12.32 -11.82 40.04
C SER A 115 13.57 -12.33 40.79
N LYS A 116 14.67 -12.63 40.09
CA LYS A 116 15.92 -13.15 40.68
C LYS A 116 16.95 -12.03 40.97
N ALA A 117 16.93 -10.92 40.23
CA ALA A 117 17.86 -9.80 40.40
C ALA A 117 17.46 -8.82 41.52
N VAL A 118 16.16 -8.73 41.80
CA VAL A 118 15.61 -7.93 42.90
C VAL A 118 15.38 -8.85 44.09
N LYS A 119 16.43 -9.07 44.90
CA LYS A 119 16.21 -9.57 46.27
C LYS A 119 15.26 -8.58 46.96
N GLU A 120 14.21 -9.08 47.60
CA GLU A 120 13.32 -8.29 48.46
C GLU A 120 14.18 -7.61 49.52
N PHE A 121 14.45 -6.31 49.35
CA PHE A 121 15.10 -5.49 50.35
C PHE A 121 14.02 -4.68 51.04
N VAL A 122 13.97 -4.77 52.36
CA VAL A 122 13.12 -3.91 53.19
C VAL A 122 13.88 -2.60 53.39
N CYS A 123 13.41 -1.53 52.77
CA CYS A 123 13.91 -0.18 53.03
C CYS A 123 13.05 0.49 54.10
N ASP A 124 13.70 1.22 55.00
CA ASP A 124 13.04 1.99 56.05
C ASP A 124 12.45 3.27 55.42
N SER A 125 11.14 3.32 55.21
CA SER A 125 10.46 4.47 54.58
C SER A 125 9.93 5.42 55.65
N THR A 126 10.80 6.27 56.19
CA THR A 126 10.40 7.42 56.99
C THR A 126 10.50 8.69 56.12
N ASP A 127 9.46 9.51 56.11
CA ASP A 127 9.34 10.80 55.37
C ASP A 127 9.26 10.74 53.82
N VAL A 128 8.20 10.12 53.28
CA VAL A 128 7.92 10.13 51.83
C VAL A 128 7.17 11.43 51.42
N PRO A 129 7.62 12.19 50.40
CA PRO A 129 6.91 13.37 49.90
C PRO A 129 5.52 13.04 49.34
N VAL A 130 4.54 13.93 49.50
CA VAL A 130 3.14 13.73 49.04
C VAL A 130 3.04 13.48 47.52
N SER A 131 3.99 14.02 46.75
CA SER A 131 4.11 13.88 45.29
C SER A 131 4.82 12.60 44.83
N CYS A 132 5.25 11.73 45.75
CA CYS A 132 5.94 10.48 45.45
C CYS A 132 5.26 9.29 46.13
N LYS A 133 5.08 8.20 45.39
CA LYS A 133 4.63 6.91 45.91
C LYS A 133 5.85 6.00 46.11
N TYR A 134 6.00 5.43 47.30
CA TYR A 134 7.12 4.56 47.64
C TYR A 134 6.63 3.13 47.92
N VAL A 135 7.11 2.15 47.15
CA VAL A 135 6.75 0.73 47.31
C VAL A 135 8.01 -0.11 47.14
N MET A 136 8.39 -0.90 48.15
CA MET A 136 9.55 -1.82 48.09
C MET A 136 10.83 -1.16 47.53
N CYS A 137 11.23 -0.03 48.11
CA CYS A 137 12.40 0.76 47.68
C CYS A 137 12.29 1.40 46.28
N ARG A 138 11.11 1.40 45.66
CA ARG A 138 10.85 2.06 44.37
C ARG A 138 10.09 3.35 44.61
N ALA A 139 10.64 4.46 44.12
CA ALA A 139 10.01 5.77 44.16
C ALA A 139 9.39 6.10 42.80
N THR A 140 8.10 6.38 42.77
CA THR A 140 7.40 6.93 41.61
C THR A 140 6.92 8.32 41.94
N CYS A 141 7.45 9.32 41.25
CA CYS A 141 7.21 10.73 41.56
C CYS A 141 6.60 11.45 40.35
N GLN A 142 5.75 12.45 40.60
CA GLN A 142 5.09 13.25 39.56
C GLN A 142 5.27 14.75 39.80
N GLY A 143 5.38 15.53 38.72
CA GLY A 143 5.29 17.00 38.76
C GLY A 143 6.54 17.70 39.30
N TYR A 144 7.72 17.10 39.14
CA TYR A 144 8.98 17.68 39.59
C TYR A 144 9.62 18.58 38.53
N SER A 145 10.22 19.69 38.95
CA SER A 145 11.03 20.58 38.08
C SER A 145 12.53 20.32 38.18
N ASP A 146 12.96 19.57 39.19
CA ASP A 146 14.34 19.17 39.44
C ASP A 146 14.33 17.79 40.12
N ILE A 147 15.47 17.10 40.12
CA ILE A 147 15.60 15.75 40.69
C ILE A 147 15.32 15.81 42.19
N PRO A 148 14.39 14.98 42.72
CA PRO A 148 14.03 15.02 44.13
C PRO A 148 15.25 14.72 45.01
N ARG A 149 15.46 15.50 46.08
CA ARG A 149 16.54 15.28 47.07
C ARG A 149 16.06 14.62 48.37
N ASN A 150 14.75 14.44 48.54
CA ASN A 150 14.17 13.94 49.79
C ASN A 150 13.77 12.45 49.71
N LEU A 151 14.42 11.65 48.88
CA LEU A 151 14.19 10.20 48.84
C LEU A 151 15.23 9.47 49.71
N SER A 152 14.89 8.26 50.16
CA SER A 152 15.81 7.41 50.91
C SER A 152 17.05 7.07 50.08
N SER A 153 18.23 7.04 50.71
CA SER A 153 19.49 6.63 50.07
C SER A 153 19.51 5.15 49.65
N GLN A 154 18.59 4.34 50.19
CA GLN A 154 18.41 2.92 49.85
C GLN A 154 17.50 2.69 48.62
N THR A 155 17.01 3.75 47.99
CA THR A 155 16.11 3.66 46.83
C THR A 155 16.80 2.94 45.67
N THR A 156 16.15 1.89 45.15
CA THR A 156 16.69 1.02 44.09
C THR A 156 16.13 1.35 42.71
N SER A 157 14.95 1.98 42.66
CA SER A 157 14.34 2.45 41.42
C SER A 157 13.73 3.83 41.61
N ILE A 158 14.02 4.72 40.66
CA ILE A 158 13.39 6.04 40.58
C ILE A 158 12.69 6.15 39.24
N THR A 159 11.42 6.53 39.29
CA THR A 159 10.60 6.81 38.13
C THR A 159 10.01 8.20 38.24
N LEU A 160 10.42 9.09 37.34
CA LEU A 160 9.88 10.45 37.25
C LEU A 160 8.93 10.53 36.06
N TYR A 161 7.66 10.80 36.35
CA TYR A 161 6.63 11.00 35.32
C TYR A 161 6.19 12.46 35.30
N ASP A 162 5.80 12.93 34.12
CA ASP A 162 5.12 14.23 33.95
C ASP A 162 5.86 15.35 34.71
N SER A 163 7.18 15.36 34.55
CA SER A 163 8.12 16.25 35.24
C SER A 163 8.73 17.18 34.19
N SER A 164 9.12 18.40 34.58
CA SER A 164 9.69 19.40 33.68
C SER A 164 11.14 19.67 34.06
N ILE A 165 11.96 18.62 34.00
CA ILE A 165 13.38 18.64 34.36
C ILE A 165 14.16 19.05 33.11
N GLU A 166 14.36 20.34 32.91
CA GLU A 166 15.03 20.83 31.70
C GLU A 166 16.51 20.42 31.63
N ARG A 167 17.17 20.24 32.78
CA ARG A 167 18.60 19.92 32.89
C ARG A 167 18.84 18.90 34.01
N VAL A 168 19.70 17.92 33.74
CA VAL A 168 20.25 17.02 34.77
C VAL A 168 21.65 17.51 35.13
N SER A 169 21.79 18.06 36.33
CA SER A 169 23.07 18.61 36.81
C SER A 169 24.08 17.52 37.18
N ALA A 170 25.36 17.86 37.20
CA ALA A 170 26.42 16.96 37.63
C ALA A 170 26.15 16.41 39.05
N GLY A 171 26.22 15.09 39.22
CA GLY A 171 26.00 14.43 40.51
C GLY A 171 24.58 14.56 41.07
N ALA A 172 23.57 14.85 40.25
CA ALA A 172 22.19 15.00 40.73
C ALA A 172 21.65 13.75 41.46
N PHE A 173 22.18 12.56 41.14
CA PHE A 173 21.83 11.30 41.79
C PHE A 173 22.88 10.81 42.80
N ALA A 174 23.85 11.64 43.19
CA ALA A 174 24.99 11.19 44.01
C ALA A 174 24.61 10.59 45.38
N GLN A 175 23.47 10.99 45.95
CA GLN A 175 22.96 10.46 47.21
C GLN A 175 22.25 9.10 47.10
N TYR A 176 22.02 8.63 45.88
CA TYR A 176 21.26 7.41 45.57
C TYR A 176 22.16 6.33 44.97
N SER A 177 23.20 5.92 45.70
CA SER A 177 24.20 4.96 45.21
C SER A 177 23.65 3.54 44.97
N GLU A 178 22.47 3.22 45.50
CA GLU A 178 21.81 1.92 45.36
C GLU A 178 20.87 1.82 44.14
N ILE A 179 20.74 2.89 43.34
CA ILE A 179 19.86 2.86 42.16
C ILE A 179 20.35 1.81 41.17
N ARG A 180 19.39 1.03 40.70
CA ARG A 180 19.54 -0.01 39.68
C ARG A 180 18.74 0.28 38.43
N ILE A 181 17.59 0.93 38.58
CA ILE A 181 16.68 1.31 37.50
C ILE A 181 16.38 2.80 37.59
N LEU A 182 16.54 3.52 36.49
CA LEU A 182 16.25 4.95 36.41
C LEU A 182 15.40 5.23 35.17
N TYR A 183 14.18 5.73 35.39
CA TYR A 183 13.28 6.21 34.35
C TYR A 183 13.12 7.72 34.47
N LEU A 184 13.55 8.43 33.43
CA LEU A 184 13.40 9.88 33.27
C LEU A 184 12.63 10.21 31.99
N ASP A 185 11.72 9.32 31.60
CA ASP A 185 10.99 9.44 30.36
C ASP A 185 9.99 10.61 30.41
N GLY A 186 9.83 11.33 29.30
CA GLY A 186 8.83 12.40 29.21
C GLY A 186 9.08 13.56 30.20
N SER A 187 10.35 13.85 30.53
CA SER A 187 10.74 14.85 31.52
C SER A 187 11.21 16.19 30.94
N ASN A 188 11.05 16.41 29.62
CA ASN A 188 11.52 17.60 28.88
C ASN A 188 13.03 17.90 29.05
N ILE A 189 13.86 16.88 29.27
CA ILE A 189 15.31 17.07 29.45
C ILE A 189 15.94 17.55 28.15
N ARG A 190 16.64 18.69 28.21
CA ARG A 190 17.38 19.28 27.07
C ARG A 190 18.88 19.05 27.17
N GLU A 191 19.40 19.15 28.39
CA GLU A 191 20.85 19.15 28.65
C GLU A 191 21.21 18.16 29.76
N LEU A 192 22.22 17.34 29.49
CA LEU A 192 22.88 16.50 30.49
C LEU A 192 24.24 17.12 30.79
N GLU A 193 24.51 17.47 32.05
CA GLU A 193 25.85 17.93 32.43
C GLU A 193 26.82 16.74 32.53
N LYS A 194 28.12 16.99 32.36
CA LYS A 194 29.15 15.98 32.57
C LYS A 194 29.11 15.44 34.00
N GLY A 195 29.06 14.12 34.14
CA GLY A 195 28.90 13.46 35.43
C GLY A 195 27.46 13.50 35.98
N ALA A 196 26.44 13.75 35.14
CA ALA A 196 25.03 13.66 35.52
C ALA A 196 24.69 12.36 36.28
N PHE A 197 25.22 11.23 35.80
CA PHE A 197 25.02 9.90 36.39
C PHE A 197 26.23 9.38 37.18
N ALA A 198 27.11 10.28 37.63
CA ALA A 198 28.28 9.90 38.42
C ALA A 198 27.86 9.15 39.69
N ASN A 199 28.68 8.17 40.10
CA ASN A 199 28.49 7.27 41.25
C ASN A 199 27.36 6.23 41.16
N LEU A 200 26.60 6.16 40.05
CA LEU A 200 25.57 5.15 39.82
C LEU A 200 26.16 3.79 39.35
N THR A 201 27.07 3.22 40.14
CA THR A 201 27.83 2.00 39.79
C THR A 201 26.99 0.71 39.75
N LYS A 202 25.76 0.75 40.28
CA LYS A 202 24.81 -0.38 40.33
C LYS A 202 23.69 -0.27 39.29
N LEU A 203 23.65 0.81 38.51
CA LEU A 203 22.62 1.04 37.51
C LEU A 203 22.76 0.04 36.36
N PHE A 204 21.69 -0.71 36.09
CA PHE A 204 21.61 -1.63 34.96
C PHE A 204 20.66 -1.13 33.87
N TRP A 205 19.69 -0.29 34.20
CA TRP A 205 18.69 0.21 33.27
C TRP A 205 18.54 1.73 33.35
N LEU A 206 18.73 2.40 32.21
CA LEU A 206 18.55 3.84 32.05
C LEU A 206 17.58 4.13 30.89
N ALA A 207 16.45 4.76 31.21
CA ALA A 207 15.47 5.21 30.24
C ALA A 207 15.37 6.74 30.23
N LEU A 208 15.54 7.32 29.03
CA LEU A 208 15.55 8.75 28.70
C LEU A 208 14.61 9.02 27.52
N ASP A 209 13.63 8.15 27.27
CA ASP A 209 12.71 8.22 26.15
C ASP A 209 11.83 9.49 26.21
N ASN A 210 11.47 10.03 25.05
CA ASN A 210 10.58 11.20 24.93
C ASN A 210 11.11 12.45 25.67
N ASN A 211 12.37 12.81 25.48
CA ASN A 211 12.94 14.06 25.98
C ASN A 211 13.38 14.98 24.81
N GLU A 212 14.07 16.07 25.10
CA GLU A 212 14.57 17.03 24.10
C GLU A 212 16.10 17.02 24.00
N ILE A 213 16.76 15.91 24.35
CA ILE A 213 18.23 15.84 24.45
C ILE A 213 18.85 15.98 23.05
N GLY A 214 19.79 16.91 22.91
CA GLY A 214 20.44 17.22 21.64
C GLY A 214 21.68 16.40 21.31
N GLU A 215 22.41 15.94 22.33
CA GLU A 215 23.68 15.22 22.16
C GLU A 215 24.03 14.34 23.37
N PHE A 216 24.67 13.20 23.10
CA PHE A 216 25.45 12.46 24.09
C PHE A 216 26.94 12.63 23.81
N LEU A 217 27.64 13.21 24.78
CA LEU A 217 29.05 13.51 24.71
C LEU A 217 29.83 12.71 25.77
N PRO A 218 31.15 12.55 25.59
CA PRO A 218 32.01 12.03 26.63
C PRO A 218 31.90 12.85 27.92
N GLY A 219 31.73 12.16 29.03
CA GLY A 219 31.41 12.68 30.36
C GLY A 219 29.96 12.42 30.80
N HIS A 220 29.00 12.18 29.90
CA HIS A 220 27.58 12.04 30.30
C HIS A 220 27.29 10.71 30.99
N PHE A 221 27.94 9.62 30.58
CA PHE A 221 27.69 8.27 31.09
C PHE A 221 28.79 7.74 32.03
N THR A 222 29.69 8.63 32.46
CA THR A 222 30.79 8.30 33.37
C THR A 222 30.25 7.70 34.69
N GLY A 223 30.76 6.53 35.06
CA GLY A 223 30.39 5.83 36.31
C GLY A 223 29.38 4.69 36.15
N LEU A 224 28.77 4.54 34.97
CA LEU A 224 27.76 3.51 34.66
C LEU A 224 28.38 2.15 34.28
N ILE A 225 29.18 1.58 35.20
CA ILE A 225 29.97 0.37 34.94
C ILE A 225 29.18 -0.95 34.81
N LYS A 226 27.91 -0.96 35.22
CA LYS A 226 27.02 -2.14 35.17
C LYS A 226 25.80 -1.95 34.26
N LEU A 227 25.81 -0.91 33.44
CA LEU A 227 24.69 -0.59 32.56
C LEU A 227 24.47 -1.72 31.56
N GLU A 228 23.27 -2.28 31.54
CA GLU A 228 22.87 -3.33 30.60
C GLU A 228 22.00 -2.79 29.46
N SER A 229 21.14 -1.80 29.76
CA SER A 229 20.18 -1.23 28.81
C SER A 229 20.15 0.30 28.88
N LEU A 230 20.28 0.93 27.70
CA LEU A 230 20.11 2.36 27.50
C LEU A 230 19.01 2.62 26.46
N LYS A 231 17.95 3.31 26.87
CA LYS A 231 16.85 3.75 26.00
C LYS A 231 16.80 5.27 25.94
N ALA A 232 16.83 5.85 24.74
CA ALA A 232 16.75 7.29 24.51
C ALA A 232 15.99 7.62 23.21
N ASN A 233 14.85 6.94 23.02
CA ASN A 233 13.98 7.11 21.86
C ASN A 233 13.32 8.48 21.85
N LYS A 234 12.95 8.98 20.67
CA LYS A 234 12.17 10.23 20.50
C LYS A 234 12.82 11.41 21.22
N ASN A 235 14.10 11.60 20.96
CA ASN A 235 14.88 12.76 21.40
C ASN A 235 15.27 13.61 20.18
N ARG A 236 16.19 14.56 20.35
CA ARG A 236 16.72 15.39 19.27
C ARG A 236 18.21 15.11 19.03
N LEU A 237 18.66 13.88 19.31
CA LEU A 237 20.09 13.53 19.29
C LEU A 237 20.65 13.69 17.88
N THR A 238 21.66 14.55 17.75
CA THR A 238 22.46 14.74 16.52
C THR A 238 23.80 14.01 16.61
N MET A 239 24.30 13.81 17.84
CA MET A 239 25.52 13.09 18.18
C MET A 239 25.27 12.16 19.37
N ALA A 240 25.81 10.96 19.28
CA ALA A 240 25.82 9.92 20.29
C ALA A 240 27.23 9.28 20.35
N ASP A 241 28.05 9.77 21.29
CA ASP A 241 29.39 9.27 21.55
C ASP A 241 29.41 8.45 22.85
N PHE A 242 29.66 7.14 22.72
CA PHE A 242 29.69 6.20 23.84
C PHE A 242 31.12 5.86 24.31
N SER A 243 32.11 6.71 24.03
CA SER A 243 33.51 6.50 24.44
C SER A 243 33.68 6.29 25.95
N ASP A 244 32.81 6.86 26.78
CA ASP A 244 32.80 6.66 28.24
C ASP A 244 32.47 5.21 28.66
N LEU A 245 31.77 4.46 27.81
CA LEU A 245 31.32 3.09 28.04
C LEU A 245 32.25 2.06 27.38
N LYS A 246 33.42 2.51 26.90
CA LYS A 246 34.42 1.68 26.25
C LYS A 246 34.78 0.47 27.11
N GLY A 247 34.70 -0.73 26.55
CA GLY A 247 35.01 -1.98 27.23
C GLY A 247 33.93 -2.43 28.22
N SER A 248 32.72 -1.85 28.19
CA SER A 248 31.61 -2.31 29.00
C SER A 248 31.22 -3.75 28.63
N VAL A 249 31.31 -4.64 29.61
CA VAL A 249 30.95 -6.08 29.47
C VAL A 249 29.50 -6.36 29.87
N TYR A 250 28.75 -5.34 30.28
CA TYR A 250 27.35 -5.50 30.72
C TYR A 250 26.37 -4.94 29.70
N LEU A 251 26.77 -3.95 28.91
CA LEU A 251 25.88 -3.24 28.00
C LEU A 251 25.48 -4.12 26.83
N LYS A 252 24.19 -4.46 26.77
CA LYS A 252 23.59 -5.35 25.77
C LYS A 252 22.70 -4.60 24.80
N LEU A 253 21.98 -3.58 25.26
CA LEU A 253 20.95 -2.91 24.46
C LEU A 253 21.16 -1.40 24.42
N ILE A 254 21.17 -0.84 23.21
CA ILE A 254 21.12 0.60 22.95
C ILE A 254 19.95 0.91 22.00
N ASN A 255 19.03 1.76 22.43
CA ASN A 255 17.89 2.18 21.61
C ASN A 255 17.85 3.70 21.43
N LEU A 256 18.02 4.15 20.19
CA LEU A 256 18.11 5.56 19.78
C LEU A 256 17.11 5.88 18.66
N ASN A 257 15.97 5.19 18.62
CA ASN A 257 14.98 5.38 17.56
C ASN A 257 14.40 6.80 17.57
N GLU A 258 13.95 7.27 16.41
CA GLU A 258 13.27 8.56 16.24
C GLU A 258 14.12 9.75 16.76
N ASN A 259 15.38 9.81 16.34
CA ASN A 259 16.30 10.90 16.65
C ASN A 259 16.75 11.62 15.36
N GLN A 260 17.81 12.44 15.42
CA GLN A 260 18.34 13.19 14.29
C GLN A 260 19.80 12.81 13.97
N LEU A 261 20.18 11.57 14.28
CA LEU A 261 21.55 11.08 14.11
C LEU A 261 21.96 11.09 12.64
N THR A 262 23.20 11.48 12.40
CA THR A 262 23.87 11.41 11.10
C THR A 262 25.03 10.41 11.17
N SER A 263 25.61 10.04 10.03
CA SER A 263 26.70 9.05 9.96
C SER A 263 27.87 9.36 10.90
N LYS A 264 28.28 10.64 10.95
CA LYS A 264 29.38 11.13 11.80
C LYS A 264 28.99 11.31 13.26
N GLY A 265 27.68 11.32 13.53
CA GLY A 265 27.13 11.53 14.85
C GLY A 265 27.19 10.27 15.72
N LEU A 266 27.48 9.10 15.18
CA LEU A 266 27.46 7.84 15.93
C LEU A 266 28.87 7.35 16.21
N ARG A 267 29.22 7.10 17.48
CA ARG A 267 30.48 6.46 17.88
C ARG A 267 30.24 5.35 18.89
N LEU A 268 30.36 4.12 18.40
CA LEU A 268 30.25 2.88 19.17
C LEU A 268 31.66 2.35 19.43
N SER A 269 32.33 2.84 20.47
CA SER A 269 33.73 2.46 20.73
C SER A 269 33.83 1.23 21.64
N GLU A 270 34.14 0.07 21.03
CA GLU A 270 34.50 -1.19 21.72
C GLU A 270 33.48 -1.64 22.80
N LEU A 271 32.28 -2.04 22.37
CA LEU A 271 31.23 -2.59 23.22
C LEU A 271 31.09 -4.11 22.97
N PRO A 272 31.90 -4.96 23.62
CA PRO A 272 32.06 -6.37 23.23
C PRO A 272 30.82 -7.23 23.44
N GLU A 273 29.96 -6.90 24.41
CA GLU A 273 28.77 -7.68 24.79
C GLU A 273 27.47 -7.05 24.26
N LEU A 274 27.57 -6.05 23.39
CA LEU A 274 26.39 -5.40 22.80
C LEU A 274 25.67 -6.37 21.88
N SER A 275 24.41 -6.69 22.21
CA SER A 275 23.57 -7.63 21.47
C SER A 275 22.55 -6.94 20.56
N GLU A 276 22.06 -5.78 20.94
CA GLU A 276 20.96 -5.10 20.23
C GLU A 276 21.24 -3.60 20.09
N ILE A 277 21.15 -3.11 18.86
CA ILE A 277 21.19 -1.68 18.58
C ILE A 277 20.11 -1.28 17.59
N SER A 278 19.34 -0.25 17.97
CA SER A 278 18.27 0.28 17.14
C SER A 278 18.43 1.78 16.96
N MET A 279 18.45 2.22 15.69
CA MET A 279 18.57 3.62 15.26
C MET A 279 17.57 3.93 14.13
N GLN A 280 16.41 3.30 14.19
CA GLN A 280 15.33 3.49 13.23
C GLN A 280 14.85 4.94 13.21
N ARG A 281 14.39 5.45 12.05
CA ARG A 281 13.84 6.82 11.91
C ARG A 281 14.84 7.90 12.35
N ASN A 282 16.07 7.82 11.86
CA ASN A 282 17.10 8.86 12.00
C ASN A 282 17.41 9.50 10.63
N LYS A 283 18.49 10.29 10.54
CA LYS A 283 18.93 10.99 9.32
C LYS A 283 20.26 10.44 8.79
N ILE A 284 20.50 9.14 8.96
CA ILE A 284 21.76 8.50 8.58
C ILE A 284 21.79 8.35 7.06
N LYS A 285 22.75 9.01 6.39
CA LYS A 285 22.93 8.98 4.92
C LYS A 285 23.92 7.91 4.43
N GLY A 286 24.84 7.52 5.29
CA GLY A 286 25.86 6.52 5.03
C GLY A 286 26.38 5.97 6.35
N ILE A 287 27.18 4.91 6.30
CA ILE A 287 27.81 4.30 7.47
C ILE A 287 29.31 4.25 7.21
N GLU A 288 30.12 4.58 8.21
CA GLU A 288 31.57 4.50 8.12
C GLU A 288 32.01 3.03 8.27
N GLU A 289 33.08 2.61 7.60
CA GLU A 289 33.47 1.19 7.50
C GLU A 289 33.78 0.55 8.86
N ASP A 290 34.25 1.35 9.81
CA ASP A 290 34.62 0.98 11.18
C ASP A 290 33.50 1.19 12.21
N THR A 291 32.32 1.68 11.81
CA THR A 291 31.21 2.01 12.74
C THR A 291 30.81 0.81 13.62
N PHE A 292 30.87 -0.41 13.08
CA PHE A 292 30.48 -1.64 13.79
C PHE A 292 31.67 -2.50 14.19
N GLN A 293 32.88 -1.94 14.22
CA GLN A 293 34.08 -2.67 14.61
C GLN A 293 33.98 -3.13 16.06
N ASN A 294 34.40 -4.38 16.34
CA ASN A 294 34.39 -5.01 17.67
C ASN A 294 32.99 -5.26 18.28
N LEU A 295 31.92 -5.27 17.48
CA LEU A 295 30.56 -5.64 17.90
C LEU A 295 30.21 -7.09 17.51
N GLU A 296 31.08 -8.04 17.85
CA GLU A 296 30.96 -9.44 17.40
C GLU A 296 29.73 -10.17 17.99
N GLN A 297 29.23 -9.72 19.15
CA GLN A 297 28.05 -10.28 19.82
C GLN A 297 26.74 -9.67 19.36
N LEU A 298 26.76 -8.73 18.41
CA LEU A 298 25.53 -8.10 17.95
C LEU A 298 24.62 -9.12 17.26
N VAL A 299 23.39 -9.19 17.72
CA VAL A 299 22.33 -10.10 17.29
C VAL A 299 21.26 -9.35 16.48
N GLU A 300 20.92 -8.13 16.90
CA GLU A 300 19.96 -7.27 16.20
C GLU A 300 20.55 -5.91 15.83
N LEU A 301 20.34 -5.52 14.57
CA LEU A 301 20.69 -4.20 14.05
C LEU A 301 19.50 -3.63 13.29
N ASN A 302 18.94 -2.53 13.79
CA ASN A 302 17.86 -1.82 13.13
C ASN A 302 18.28 -0.43 12.64
N LEU A 303 18.29 -0.27 11.31
CA LEU A 303 18.62 0.94 10.56
C LEU A 303 17.47 1.38 9.65
N ALA A 304 16.27 0.83 9.83
CA ALA A 304 15.13 1.11 8.95
C ALA A 304 14.70 2.59 9.02
N PHE A 305 14.05 3.08 7.96
CA PHE A 305 13.56 4.46 7.86
C PHE A 305 14.66 5.52 8.06
N ASN A 306 15.85 5.29 7.50
CA ASN A 306 16.92 6.28 7.42
C ASN A 306 17.05 6.81 5.99
N GLU A 307 18.11 7.58 5.73
CA GLU A 307 18.41 8.16 4.41
C GLU A 307 19.60 7.47 3.73
N ILE A 308 19.85 6.18 4.04
CA ILE A 308 21.08 5.49 3.60
C ILE A 308 21.05 5.31 2.08
N THR A 309 22.08 5.81 1.39
CA THR A 309 22.22 5.68 -0.07
C THR A 309 23.24 4.63 -0.50
N THR A 310 24.27 4.41 0.32
CA THR A 310 25.37 3.48 0.03
C THR A 310 25.85 2.81 1.31
N LEU A 311 26.31 1.56 1.17
CA LEU A 311 26.92 0.78 2.26
C LEU A 311 28.35 0.39 1.84
N PRO A 312 29.37 0.61 2.70
CA PRO A 312 30.72 0.12 2.45
C PRO A 312 30.76 -1.41 2.35
N LEU A 313 31.67 -1.96 1.54
CA LEU A 313 31.78 -3.40 1.28
C LEU A 313 31.96 -4.26 2.55
N ASN A 314 32.69 -3.75 3.54
CA ASN A 314 33.05 -4.52 4.74
C ASN A 314 32.30 -4.07 6.01
N VAL A 315 31.29 -3.19 5.89
CA VAL A 315 30.64 -2.59 7.06
C VAL A 315 30.02 -3.62 8.02
N PHE A 316 29.57 -4.76 7.49
CA PHE A 316 28.96 -5.84 8.27
C PHE A 316 29.90 -7.03 8.53
N GLN A 317 31.15 -7.00 8.06
CA GLN A 317 32.10 -8.09 8.32
C GLN A 317 32.29 -8.44 9.81
N PRO A 318 32.35 -7.47 10.74
CA PRO A 318 32.52 -7.78 12.16
C PRO A 318 31.32 -8.52 12.80
N LEU A 319 30.13 -8.42 12.20
CA LEU A 319 28.84 -8.82 12.82
C LEU A 319 28.50 -10.31 12.61
N LYS A 320 29.36 -11.21 13.09
CA LYS A 320 29.25 -12.67 12.83
C LYS A 320 28.03 -13.34 13.48
N ASN A 321 27.50 -12.78 14.57
CA ASN A 321 26.35 -13.32 15.31
C ASN A 321 25.02 -12.68 14.94
N LEU A 322 24.98 -11.78 13.96
CA LEU A 322 23.77 -11.05 13.61
C LEU A 322 22.69 -12.00 13.07
N THR A 323 21.51 -11.98 13.70
CA THR A 323 20.35 -12.78 13.28
C THR A 323 19.25 -11.92 12.67
N SER A 324 19.16 -10.63 13.01
CA SER A 324 18.15 -9.71 12.48
C SER A 324 18.81 -8.43 11.96
N LEU A 325 18.57 -8.11 10.69
CA LEU A 325 19.02 -6.87 10.05
C LEU A 325 17.84 -6.16 9.42
N GLN A 326 17.60 -4.92 9.83
CA GLN A 326 16.54 -4.08 9.28
C GLN A 326 17.15 -2.92 8.50
N LEU A 327 16.97 -2.92 7.18
CA LEU A 327 17.41 -1.86 6.27
C LEU A 327 16.23 -1.22 5.51
N GLY A 328 14.99 -1.63 5.77
CA GLY A 328 13.81 -1.18 5.05
C GLY A 328 13.66 0.35 5.03
N TYR A 329 12.99 0.86 4.01
CA TYR A 329 12.67 2.27 3.82
C TYR A 329 13.89 3.21 3.82
N ASN A 330 15.03 2.73 3.29
CA ASN A 330 16.20 3.54 2.95
C ASN A 330 16.25 3.87 1.45
N HIS A 331 17.17 4.74 1.04
CA HIS A 331 17.32 5.20 -0.35
C HIS A 331 18.38 4.38 -1.12
N LEU A 332 18.47 3.08 -0.83
CA LEU A 332 19.40 2.16 -1.47
C LEU A 332 18.91 1.84 -2.89
N HIS A 333 19.73 2.13 -3.90
CA HIS A 333 19.40 1.86 -5.31
C HIS A 333 20.07 0.60 -5.87
N ASN A 334 21.19 0.19 -5.29
CA ASN A 334 21.93 -1.02 -5.66
C ASN A 334 22.55 -1.58 -4.37
N LEU A 335 21.94 -2.62 -3.80
CA LEU A 335 22.50 -3.33 -2.65
C LEU A 335 23.36 -4.48 -3.17
N PRO A 336 24.70 -4.35 -3.25
CA PRO A 336 25.55 -5.46 -3.64
C PRO A 336 25.48 -6.52 -2.54
N ILE A 337 25.04 -7.72 -2.89
CA ILE A 337 24.86 -8.80 -1.90
C ILE A 337 26.14 -9.18 -1.17
N THR A 338 27.30 -8.89 -1.78
CA THR A 338 28.62 -9.12 -1.19
C THR A 338 28.81 -8.37 0.13
N VAL A 339 28.09 -7.27 0.35
CA VAL A 339 28.07 -6.55 1.63
C VAL A 339 27.40 -7.40 2.73
N LEU A 340 26.41 -8.20 2.38
CA LEU A 340 25.64 -9.02 3.30
C LEU A 340 26.20 -10.45 3.47
N SER A 341 27.03 -10.94 2.55
CA SER A 341 27.56 -12.31 2.58
C SER A 341 28.27 -12.73 3.88
N PRO A 342 28.91 -11.84 4.68
CA PRO A 342 29.49 -12.24 5.97
C PRO A 342 28.45 -12.70 7.01
N LEU A 343 27.17 -12.33 6.84
CA LEU A 343 26.09 -12.54 7.82
C LEU A 343 25.51 -13.96 7.73
N THR A 344 26.32 -14.97 7.98
CA THR A 344 25.95 -16.40 7.83
C THR A 344 24.87 -16.90 8.80
N ARG A 345 24.67 -16.22 9.94
CA ARG A 345 23.66 -16.55 10.97
C ARG A 345 22.36 -15.78 10.83
N LEU A 346 22.20 -15.02 9.75
CA LEU A 346 21.04 -14.16 9.53
C LEU A 346 19.75 -14.99 9.38
N ARG A 347 18.74 -14.68 10.20
CA ARG A 347 17.42 -15.31 10.22
C ARG A 347 16.32 -14.40 9.69
N SER A 348 16.46 -13.09 9.89
CA SER A 348 15.51 -12.08 9.44
C SER A 348 16.22 -10.94 8.72
N LEU A 349 15.76 -10.62 7.52
CA LEU A 349 16.27 -9.52 6.71
C LEU A 349 15.13 -8.65 6.19
N ASP A 350 15.13 -7.37 6.53
CA ASP A 350 14.17 -6.41 5.98
C ASP A 350 14.83 -5.49 4.95
N LEU A 351 14.31 -5.58 3.72
CA LEU A 351 14.64 -4.77 2.56
C LEU A 351 13.38 -4.11 1.96
N GLU A 352 12.34 -3.89 2.77
CA GLU A 352 11.12 -3.23 2.34
C GLU A 352 11.43 -1.82 1.81
N GLY A 353 10.69 -1.36 0.81
CA GLY A 353 10.92 -0.04 0.19
C GLY A 353 12.20 0.09 -0.66
N ILE A 354 13.09 -0.90 -0.68
CA ILE A 354 14.31 -0.92 -1.51
C ILE A 354 14.01 -1.54 -2.88
N ASN A 355 14.51 -0.92 -3.96
CA ASN A 355 14.36 -1.45 -5.31
C ASN A 355 15.56 -2.34 -5.69
N LEU A 356 15.31 -3.60 -6.05
CA LEU A 356 16.36 -4.63 -6.25
C LEU A 356 16.46 -5.12 -7.69
N ASP A 357 16.13 -4.28 -8.67
CA ASP A 357 15.88 -4.67 -10.06
C ASP A 357 17.08 -5.30 -10.83
N SER A 358 18.30 -5.25 -10.27
CA SER A 358 19.57 -5.66 -10.89
C SER A 358 20.24 -6.88 -10.24
N LEU A 359 19.62 -7.54 -9.26
CA LEU A 359 20.20 -8.72 -8.61
C LEU A 359 20.16 -9.96 -9.51
N GLU A 360 21.19 -10.80 -9.41
CA GLU A 360 21.21 -12.12 -10.04
C GLU A 360 20.18 -13.05 -9.36
N LYS A 361 19.68 -14.05 -10.09
CA LYS A 361 18.85 -15.09 -9.50
C LYS A 361 19.62 -15.80 -8.39
N ASP A 362 18.92 -16.29 -7.37
CA ASP A 362 19.52 -17.12 -6.31
C ASP A 362 20.57 -16.41 -5.44
N THR A 363 20.68 -15.09 -5.56
CA THR A 363 21.63 -14.26 -4.82
C THR A 363 21.56 -14.45 -3.29
N PHE A 364 20.38 -14.77 -2.75
CA PHE A 364 20.18 -14.96 -1.31
C PHE A 364 20.32 -16.42 -0.85
N ASN A 365 20.65 -17.36 -1.73
CA ASN A 365 20.87 -18.77 -1.35
C ASN A 365 22.10 -18.95 -0.45
N VAL A 366 22.97 -17.92 -0.34
CA VAL A 366 24.10 -17.89 0.61
C VAL A 366 23.61 -17.92 2.07
N PHE A 367 22.38 -17.49 2.36
CA PHE A 367 21.83 -17.46 3.70
C PHE A 367 21.02 -18.73 4.01
N GLU A 368 21.70 -19.78 4.46
CA GLU A 368 21.07 -21.07 4.78
C GLU A 368 20.10 -21.01 5.98
N MET A 369 20.28 -20.04 6.89
CA MET A 369 19.48 -19.88 8.11
C MET A 369 18.37 -18.84 7.97
N LEU A 370 18.16 -18.26 6.78
CA LEU A 370 17.21 -17.19 6.58
C LEU A 370 15.77 -17.72 6.61
N ASP A 371 15.04 -17.40 7.68
CA ASP A 371 13.66 -17.80 7.89
C ASP A 371 12.67 -16.74 7.35
N PHE A 372 13.02 -15.45 7.49
CA PHE A 372 12.16 -14.31 7.18
C PHE A 372 12.85 -13.29 6.26
N ILE A 373 12.16 -12.85 5.20
CA ILE A 373 12.62 -11.74 4.38
C ILE A 373 11.47 -10.81 3.95
N TYR A 374 11.72 -9.50 3.99
CA TYR A 374 10.78 -8.46 3.58
C TYR A 374 11.34 -7.73 2.37
N PHE A 375 10.53 -7.57 1.33
CA PHE A 375 10.89 -6.92 0.09
C PHE A 375 9.89 -5.83 -0.29
N LYS A 376 10.28 -4.93 -1.21
CA LYS A 376 9.36 -3.96 -1.79
C LYS A 376 8.28 -4.60 -2.69
N LYS A 377 8.65 -5.60 -3.49
CA LYS A 377 7.77 -6.20 -4.51
C LYS A 377 7.59 -7.70 -4.26
N PHE A 378 6.37 -8.22 -4.38
CA PHE A 378 6.08 -9.64 -4.08
C PHE A 378 6.84 -10.62 -4.98
N HIS A 379 7.09 -10.28 -6.25
CA HIS A 379 7.83 -11.15 -7.17
C HIS A 379 9.32 -11.29 -6.83
N TYR A 380 9.86 -10.43 -5.96
CA TYR A 380 11.22 -10.60 -5.43
C TYR A 380 11.33 -11.87 -4.58
N CYS A 381 10.29 -12.19 -3.82
CA CYS A 381 10.19 -13.45 -3.08
C CYS A 381 10.40 -14.67 -4.00
N ALA A 382 9.72 -14.64 -5.15
CA ALA A 382 9.77 -15.73 -6.12
C ALA A 382 11.10 -15.80 -6.88
N THR A 383 11.69 -14.64 -7.21
CA THR A 383 12.86 -14.56 -8.10
C THR A 383 14.18 -14.75 -7.34
N TYR A 384 14.25 -14.24 -6.11
CA TYR A 384 15.50 -14.13 -5.35
C TYR A 384 15.57 -15.08 -4.16
N THR A 385 14.44 -15.51 -3.61
CA THR A 385 14.38 -16.33 -2.39
C THR A 385 13.32 -17.42 -2.46
N PRO A 386 13.39 -18.37 -3.42
CA PRO A 386 12.40 -19.45 -3.51
C PRO A 386 12.42 -20.40 -2.30
N ASN A 387 13.54 -20.49 -1.58
CA ASN A 387 13.76 -21.43 -0.48
C ASN A 387 13.45 -20.87 0.92
N VAL A 388 13.15 -19.57 1.03
CA VAL A 388 12.90 -18.92 2.32
C VAL A 388 11.49 -19.24 2.79
N LYS A 389 11.34 -19.61 4.08
CA LYS A 389 10.06 -20.06 4.65
C LYS A 389 8.98 -18.99 4.61
N ARG A 390 9.33 -17.74 4.95
CA ARG A 390 8.37 -16.62 5.04
C ARG A 390 8.91 -15.40 4.32
N CYS A 391 8.28 -15.05 3.20
CA CYS A 391 8.60 -13.87 2.42
C CYS A 391 7.40 -12.92 2.27
N ARG A 392 7.64 -11.61 2.39
CA ARG A 392 6.62 -10.56 2.25
C ARG A 392 7.06 -9.51 1.22
N PRO A 393 6.12 -8.87 0.50
CA PRO A 393 4.68 -9.11 0.50
C PRO A 393 4.30 -10.38 -0.28
N THR A 394 3.16 -11.00 0.07
CA THR A 394 2.65 -12.22 -0.57
C THR A 394 1.75 -11.94 -1.77
N SER A 395 1.34 -10.69 -1.96
CA SER A 395 0.43 -10.23 -3.02
C SER A 395 0.64 -8.75 -3.32
N ASP A 396 0.32 -8.33 -4.55
CA ASP A 396 0.15 -6.92 -4.96
C ASP A 396 -1.33 -6.48 -5.01
N GLY A 397 -2.23 -7.19 -4.33
CA GLY A 397 -3.68 -6.96 -4.35
C GLY A 397 -4.40 -7.51 -5.59
N VAL A 398 -3.65 -7.86 -6.64
CA VAL A 398 -4.18 -8.48 -7.87
C VAL A 398 -3.76 -9.93 -7.97
N SER A 399 -2.45 -10.15 -7.87
CA SER A 399 -1.74 -11.42 -8.01
C SER A 399 -1.24 -11.87 -6.64
N SER A 400 -1.16 -13.18 -6.43
CA SER A 400 -0.46 -13.79 -5.31
C SER A 400 0.74 -14.58 -5.79
N LEU A 401 1.49 -15.22 -4.89
CA LEU A 401 2.58 -16.10 -5.30
C LEU A 401 2.09 -17.27 -6.17
N SER A 402 0.91 -17.83 -5.90
CA SER A 402 0.38 -18.99 -6.63
C SER A 402 -0.46 -18.61 -7.85
N HIS A 403 -1.08 -17.42 -7.88
CA HIS A 403 -2.09 -17.07 -8.88
C HIS A 403 -1.88 -15.67 -9.48
N LEU A 404 -2.18 -15.53 -10.77
CA LEU A 404 -2.20 -14.23 -11.44
C LEU A 404 -3.36 -13.36 -10.93
N LEU A 405 -4.55 -13.96 -10.74
CA LEU A 405 -5.69 -13.34 -10.09
C LEU A 405 -5.97 -14.10 -8.80
N ASP A 406 -5.68 -13.51 -7.65
CA ASP A 406 -5.79 -14.21 -6.37
C ASP A 406 -7.25 -14.52 -5.99
N LYS A 407 -8.13 -13.52 -6.13
CA LYS A 407 -9.53 -13.62 -5.68
C LYS A 407 -10.43 -14.32 -6.71
N THR A 408 -11.20 -15.31 -6.26
CA THR A 408 -12.17 -16.05 -7.11
C THR A 408 -13.20 -15.12 -7.77
N LEU A 409 -13.64 -14.08 -7.07
CA LEU A 409 -14.58 -13.10 -7.61
C LEU A 409 -13.98 -12.34 -8.80
N LEU A 410 -12.70 -11.99 -8.72
CA LEU A 410 -11.97 -11.30 -9.78
C LEU A 410 -11.88 -12.18 -11.03
N ARG A 411 -11.60 -13.49 -10.85
CA ARG A 411 -11.60 -14.47 -11.95
C ARG A 411 -12.96 -14.56 -12.64
N ALA A 412 -14.04 -14.64 -11.86
CA ALA A 412 -15.40 -14.67 -12.40
C ALA A 412 -15.73 -13.37 -13.16
N ALA A 413 -15.34 -12.21 -12.60
CA ALA A 413 -15.58 -10.91 -13.21
C ALA A 413 -14.87 -10.76 -14.56
N VAL A 414 -13.60 -11.17 -14.69
CA VAL A 414 -12.86 -11.08 -15.96
C VAL A 414 -13.56 -11.87 -17.07
N TRP A 415 -14.01 -13.10 -16.78
CA TRP A 415 -14.73 -13.92 -17.75
C TRP A 415 -16.07 -13.31 -18.18
N ILE A 416 -16.85 -12.83 -17.21
CA ILE A 416 -18.17 -12.24 -17.47
C ILE A 416 -18.02 -10.97 -18.31
N ILE A 417 -17.15 -10.05 -17.89
CA ILE A 417 -16.98 -8.76 -18.56
C ILE A 417 -16.38 -8.95 -19.95
N SER A 418 -15.36 -9.79 -20.10
CA SER A 418 -14.81 -10.13 -21.42
C SER A 418 -15.88 -10.70 -22.36
N GLY A 419 -16.69 -11.65 -21.87
CA GLY A 419 -17.77 -12.24 -22.64
C GLY A 419 -18.82 -11.22 -23.08
N VAL A 420 -19.30 -10.38 -22.16
CA VAL A 420 -20.30 -9.34 -22.44
C VAL A 420 -19.74 -8.31 -23.44
N THR A 421 -18.52 -7.83 -23.24
CA THR A 421 -17.88 -6.85 -24.13
C THR A 421 -17.69 -7.40 -25.53
N CYS A 422 -17.16 -8.64 -25.67
CA CYS A 422 -16.95 -9.26 -26.98
C CYS A 422 -18.28 -9.53 -27.70
N VAL A 423 -19.24 -10.19 -27.04
CA VAL A 423 -20.53 -10.54 -27.66
C VAL A 423 -21.34 -9.28 -28.00
N GLY A 424 -21.39 -8.32 -27.08
CA GLY A 424 -22.12 -7.06 -27.26
C GLY A 424 -21.61 -6.29 -28.48
N ASN A 425 -20.29 -6.11 -28.60
CA ASN A 425 -19.70 -5.38 -29.72
C ASN A 425 -19.77 -6.15 -31.05
N VAL A 426 -19.67 -7.49 -31.04
CA VAL A 426 -19.92 -8.31 -32.23
C VAL A 426 -21.35 -8.14 -32.74
N LEU A 427 -22.35 -8.14 -31.84
CA LEU A 427 -23.75 -7.92 -32.21
C LEU A 427 -23.99 -6.51 -32.78
N VAL A 428 -23.32 -5.49 -32.22
CA VAL A 428 -23.35 -4.13 -32.75
C VAL A 428 -22.82 -4.09 -34.18
N LEU A 429 -21.63 -4.66 -34.40
CA LEU A 429 -21.03 -4.71 -35.73
C LEU A 429 -21.94 -5.45 -36.72
N TRP A 430 -22.38 -6.65 -36.35
CA TRP A 430 -23.28 -7.47 -37.16
C TRP A 430 -24.53 -6.68 -37.58
N GLY A 431 -25.26 -6.11 -36.62
CA GLY A 431 -26.48 -5.41 -36.96
C GLY A 431 -26.27 -4.07 -37.67
N ARG A 432 -25.12 -3.40 -37.48
CA ARG A 432 -24.75 -2.21 -38.28
C ARG A 432 -24.27 -2.56 -39.68
N PHE A 433 -23.80 -3.78 -39.95
CA PHE A 433 -23.50 -4.25 -41.30
C PHE A 433 -24.75 -4.70 -42.05
N THR A 434 -25.73 -5.30 -41.36
CA THR A 434 -26.97 -5.77 -41.98
C THR A 434 -28.05 -4.69 -42.09
N ALA A 435 -28.05 -3.67 -41.22
CA ALA A 435 -28.98 -2.56 -41.32
C ALA A 435 -28.54 -1.53 -42.38
N LYS A 436 -29.38 -1.30 -43.39
CA LYS A 436 -29.30 -0.12 -44.27
C LYS A 436 -29.75 1.11 -43.47
N ASP A 437 -28.83 1.72 -42.75
CA ASP A 437 -29.05 2.98 -42.02
C ASP A 437 -29.00 4.19 -42.96
N GLU A 438 -29.83 5.20 -42.69
CA GLU A 438 -29.85 6.47 -43.45
C GLU A 438 -28.63 7.35 -43.14
N ASN A 439 -28.09 7.29 -41.92
CA ASN A 439 -26.98 8.12 -41.46
C ASN A 439 -25.63 7.38 -41.55
N ARG A 440 -25.01 7.38 -42.74
CA ARG A 440 -23.73 6.70 -42.99
C ARG A 440 -22.58 7.16 -42.07
N VAL A 441 -22.53 8.44 -41.70
CA VAL A 441 -21.50 9.00 -40.80
C VAL A 441 -21.56 8.35 -39.42
N LEU A 442 -22.74 8.32 -38.80
CA LEU A 442 -22.96 7.73 -37.49
C LEU A 442 -22.63 6.22 -37.49
N THR A 443 -22.98 5.51 -38.58
CA THR A 443 -22.65 4.09 -38.73
C THR A 443 -21.14 3.86 -38.79
N ILE A 444 -20.36 4.72 -39.47
CA ILE A 444 -18.88 4.62 -39.51
C ILE A 444 -18.30 4.80 -38.11
N ILE A 445 -18.76 5.80 -37.35
CA ILE A 445 -18.28 6.11 -36.00
C ILE A 445 -18.59 4.95 -35.04
N ILE A 446 -19.84 4.48 -34.99
CA ILE A 446 -20.26 3.39 -34.08
C ILE A 446 -19.53 2.08 -34.40
N ARG A 447 -19.28 1.77 -35.69
CA ARG A 447 -18.50 0.58 -36.06
C ARG A 447 -17.08 0.65 -35.51
N ASN A 448 -16.41 1.80 -35.62
CA ASN A 448 -15.05 1.96 -35.11
C ASN A 448 -14.99 1.97 -33.58
N LEU A 449 -15.99 2.56 -32.92
CA LEU A 449 -16.13 2.49 -31.46
C LEU A 449 -16.26 1.03 -31.01
N ALA A 450 -17.13 0.24 -31.65
CA ALA A 450 -17.31 -1.18 -31.33
C ALA A 450 -16.03 -2.02 -31.60
N VAL A 451 -15.26 -1.69 -32.64
CA VAL A 451 -13.96 -2.33 -32.87
C VAL A 451 -12.96 -1.98 -31.75
N SER A 452 -12.91 -0.71 -31.34
CA SER A 452 -12.03 -0.28 -30.25
C SER A 452 -12.40 -0.96 -28.92
N ASP A 453 -13.69 -0.97 -28.54
CA ASP A 453 -14.21 -1.64 -27.34
C ASP A 453 -13.97 -3.15 -27.35
N MET A 454 -14.02 -3.79 -28.52
CA MET A 454 -13.72 -5.22 -28.66
C MET A 454 -12.25 -5.55 -28.35
N LEU A 455 -11.31 -4.62 -28.57
CA LEU A 455 -9.90 -4.82 -28.19
C LEU A 455 -9.73 -4.96 -26.67
N MET A 456 -10.49 -4.20 -25.86
CA MET A 456 -10.51 -4.36 -24.40
C MET A 456 -11.07 -5.73 -24.00
N GLY A 457 -12.14 -6.18 -24.66
CA GLY A 457 -12.71 -7.52 -24.43
C GLY A 457 -11.70 -8.64 -24.73
N LEU A 458 -10.94 -8.51 -25.81
CA LEU A 458 -9.87 -9.46 -26.19
C LEU A 458 -8.70 -9.43 -25.19
N TYR A 459 -8.30 -8.24 -24.72
CA TYR A 459 -7.30 -8.11 -23.67
C TYR A 459 -7.70 -8.88 -22.41
N LEU A 460 -8.91 -8.65 -21.88
CA LEU A 460 -9.42 -9.36 -20.70
C LEU A 460 -9.55 -10.86 -20.93
N PHE A 461 -9.94 -11.27 -22.14
CA PHE A 461 -10.01 -12.70 -22.50
C PHE A 461 -8.64 -13.37 -22.38
N ILE A 462 -7.59 -12.72 -22.89
CA ILE A 462 -6.23 -13.25 -22.81
C ILE A 462 -5.76 -13.29 -21.36
N VAL A 463 -6.04 -12.26 -20.56
CA VAL A 463 -5.74 -12.26 -19.13
C VAL A 463 -6.40 -13.44 -18.40
N ALA A 464 -7.68 -13.70 -18.68
CA ALA A 464 -8.40 -14.84 -18.12
C ALA A 464 -7.79 -16.19 -18.54
N LEU A 465 -7.33 -16.33 -19.79
CA LEU A 465 -6.62 -17.52 -20.24
C LEU A 465 -5.27 -17.69 -19.53
N THR A 466 -4.51 -16.60 -19.38
CA THR A 466 -3.21 -16.65 -18.71
C THR A 466 -3.34 -16.97 -17.22
N ASP A 467 -4.40 -16.53 -16.55
CA ASP A 467 -4.69 -16.92 -15.15
C ASP A 467 -4.87 -18.44 -15.00
N ILE A 468 -5.54 -19.08 -15.98
CA ILE A 468 -5.71 -20.54 -15.98
C ILE A 468 -4.36 -21.23 -16.19
N ILE A 469 -3.54 -20.74 -17.13
CA ILE A 469 -2.24 -21.33 -17.46
C ILE A 469 -1.26 -21.22 -16.28
N PHE A 470 -1.25 -20.08 -15.59
CA PHE A 470 -0.32 -19.82 -14.50
C PHE A 470 -0.80 -20.29 -13.13
N ARG A 471 -1.93 -21.00 -13.07
CA ARG A 471 -2.52 -21.45 -11.82
C ARG A 471 -1.54 -22.34 -11.03
N ASP A 472 -1.45 -22.09 -9.74
CA ASP A 472 -0.60 -22.77 -8.74
C ASP A 472 0.92 -22.58 -8.92
N ASN A 473 1.38 -22.06 -10.06
CA ASN A 473 2.80 -21.92 -10.39
C ASN A 473 3.18 -20.50 -10.86
N TYR A 474 2.37 -19.48 -10.54
CA TYR A 474 2.61 -18.12 -11.03
C TYR A 474 3.97 -17.57 -10.59
N TYR A 475 4.44 -17.86 -9.36
CA TYR A 475 5.71 -17.36 -8.84
C TYR A 475 6.91 -17.64 -9.77
N GLN A 476 6.99 -18.82 -10.38
CA GLN A 476 8.09 -19.19 -11.28
C GLN A 476 8.06 -18.40 -12.60
N THR A 477 6.86 -18.02 -13.04
CA THR A 477 6.62 -17.42 -14.36
C THR A 477 6.37 -15.91 -14.27
N ALA A 478 6.15 -15.35 -13.08
CA ALA A 478 5.76 -13.95 -12.90
C ALA A 478 6.78 -12.97 -13.52
N SER A 479 8.08 -13.17 -13.24
CA SER A 479 9.14 -12.31 -13.77
C SER A 479 9.30 -12.43 -15.30
N THR A 480 9.22 -13.65 -15.84
CA THR A 480 9.31 -13.88 -17.30
C THR A 480 8.08 -13.37 -18.02
N TRP A 481 6.89 -13.51 -17.43
CA TRP A 481 5.63 -12.97 -17.91
C TRP A 481 5.68 -11.45 -18.01
N MET A 482 5.93 -10.76 -16.90
CA MET A 482 5.93 -9.29 -16.83
C MET A 482 7.01 -8.66 -17.72
N SER A 483 8.16 -9.32 -17.89
CA SER A 483 9.23 -8.83 -18.78
C SER A 483 9.04 -9.20 -20.26
N SER A 484 8.03 -10.01 -20.60
CA SER A 484 7.84 -10.53 -21.96
C SER A 484 7.29 -9.48 -22.93
N TRP A 485 7.64 -9.65 -24.22
CA TRP A 485 7.02 -8.89 -25.30
C TRP A 485 5.51 -9.16 -25.45
N PHE A 486 5.04 -10.31 -25.00
CA PHE A 486 3.62 -10.65 -25.04
C PHE A 486 2.82 -9.82 -24.01
N CYS A 487 3.34 -9.63 -22.80
CA CYS A 487 2.77 -8.72 -21.82
C CYS A 487 2.74 -7.27 -22.34
N THR A 488 3.84 -6.81 -22.95
CA THR A 488 3.89 -5.49 -23.62
C THR A 488 2.83 -5.36 -24.72
N PHE A 489 2.63 -6.39 -25.55
CA PHE A 489 1.60 -6.40 -26.59
C PHE A 489 0.19 -6.29 -26.01
N LEU A 490 -0.11 -6.99 -24.91
CA LEU A 490 -1.39 -6.87 -24.21
C LEU A 490 -1.63 -5.47 -23.66
N GLY A 491 -0.59 -4.85 -23.11
CA GLY A 491 -0.66 -3.46 -22.64
C GLY A 491 -0.94 -2.47 -23.78
N ILE A 492 -0.29 -2.63 -24.94
CA ILE A 492 -0.56 -1.81 -26.14
C ILE A 492 -2.01 -1.99 -26.60
N LEU A 493 -2.52 -3.22 -26.61
CA LEU A 493 -3.89 -3.55 -27.01
C LEU A 493 -4.91 -2.84 -26.10
N ALA A 494 -4.73 -2.94 -24.79
CA ALA A 494 -5.59 -2.31 -23.80
C ALA A 494 -5.54 -0.77 -23.88
N MET A 495 -4.35 -0.18 -23.97
CA MET A 495 -4.19 1.28 -24.10
C MET A 495 -4.79 1.82 -25.39
N THR A 496 -4.58 1.12 -26.52
CA THR A 496 -5.17 1.53 -27.80
C THR A 496 -6.70 1.53 -27.70
N SER A 497 -7.29 0.52 -27.05
CA SER A 497 -8.73 0.45 -26.84
C SER A 497 -9.27 1.66 -26.05
N LEU A 498 -8.65 1.98 -24.92
CA LEU A 498 -9.09 3.08 -24.06
C LEU A 498 -8.97 4.44 -24.74
N GLU A 499 -7.79 4.75 -25.29
CA GLU A 499 -7.51 6.06 -25.88
C GLU A 499 -8.35 6.31 -27.14
N VAL A 500 -8.44 5.32 -28.03
CA VAL A 500 -9.26 5.44 -29.25
C VAL A 500 -10.74 5.61 -28.89
N SER A 501 -11.25 4.88 -27.89
CA SER A 501 -12.64 5.00 -27.47
C SER A 501 -12.97 6.39 -26.92
N VAL A 502 -12.16 6.94 -26.00
CA VAL A 502 -12.36 8.29 -25.45
C VAL A 502 -12.28 9.37 -26.53
N LEU A 503 -11.34 9.25 -27.46
CA LEU A 503 -11.22 10.19 -28.58
C LEU A 503 -12.41 10.11 -29.54
N ILE A 504 -12.92 8.91 -29.84
CA ILE A 504 -14.13 8.72 -30.65
C ILE A 504 -15.36 9.31 -29.94
N LEU A 505 -15.51 9.09 -28.63
CA LEU A 505 -16.62 9.64 -27.85
C LEU A 505 -16.58 11.17 -27.80
N SER A 506 -15.40 11.75 -27.59
CA SER A 506 -15.18 13.20 -27.61
C SER A 506 -15.52 13.79 -28.98
N PHE A 507 -15.04 13.14 -30.04
CA PHE A 507 -15.29 13.53 -31.42
C PHE A 507 -16.78 13.46 -31.78
N MET A 508 -17.46 12.34 -31.45
CA MET A 508 -18.90 12.16 -31.66
C MET A 508 -19.71 13.22 -30.89
N SER A 509 -19.31 13.55 -29.67
CA SER A 509 -19.99 14.55 -28.85
C SER A 509 -19.87 15.96 -29.44
N MET A 510 -18.70 16.31 -29.95
CA MET A 510 -18.47 17.58 -30.65
C MET A 510 -19.20 17.67 -31.98
N GLU A 511 -19.21 16.60 -32.79
CA GLU A 511 -20.01 16.51 -34.03
C GLU A 511 -21.48 16.84 -33.74
N ARG A 512 -22.05 16.20 -32.71
CA ARG A 512 -23.45 16.38 -32.33
C ARG A 512 -23.73 17.79 -31.81
N TYR A 513 -22.83 18.34 -31.01
CA TYR A 513 -22.95 19.72 -30.52
C TYR A 513 -23.02 20.72 -31.67
N VAL A 514 -22.12 20.63 -32.66
CA VAL A 514 -22.11 21.53 -33.82
C VAL A 514 -23.42 21.43 -34.61
N LEU A 515 -23.97 20.22 -34.78
CA LEU A 515 -25.22 20.00 -35.50
C LEU A 515 -26.45 20.54 -34.76
N ILE A 516 -26.51 20.43 -33.43
CA ILE A 516 -27.70 20.75 -32.62
C ILE A 516 -27.69 22.18 -32.07
N ALA A 517 -26.52 22.68 -31.65
CA ALA A 517 -26.40 23.98 -30.98
C ALA A 517 -26.08 25.15 -31.92
N ALA A 518 -25.57 24.90 -33.13
CA ALA A 518 -25.18 25.95 -34.09
C ALA A 518 -25.82 25.81 -35.48
N PRO A 519 -27.15 25.63 -35.61
CA PRO A 519 -27.80 25.36 -36.90
C PRO A 519 -27.70 26.51 -37.92
N LEU A 520 -27.48 27.75 -37.48
CA LEU A 520 -27.57 28.97 -38.32
C LEU A 520 -26.22 29.46 -38.88
N LYS A 521 -25.09 28.84 -38.54
CA LYS A 521 -23.75 29.26 -39.00
C LYS A 521 -23.30 28.54 -40.28
N GLY A 522 -24.16 28.28 -41.27
CA GLY A 522 -23.74 27.77 -42.59
C GLY A 522 -22.82 26.53 -42.60
N HIS A 523 -22.79 25.75 -41.51
CA HIS A 523 -21.90 24.60 -41.38
C HIS A 523 -22.43 23.46 -42.25
N ARG A 524 -21.59 22.96 -43.17
CA ARG A 524 -21.94 21.79 -43.98
C ARG A 524 -22.01 20.56 -43.09
N THR A 525 -23.06 19.76 -43.25
CA THR A 525 -23.19 18.44 -42.66
C THR A 525 -21.95 17.60 -42.99
N MET A 526 -21.41 16.91 -41.99
CA MET A 526 -20.19 16.13 -42.15
C MET A 526 -20.38 15.06 -43.25
N THR A 527 -19.42 14.96 -44.17
CA THR A 527 -19.48 13.94 -45.22
C THR A 527 -18.92 12.61 -44.70
N PRO A 528 -19.37 11.45 -45.25
CA PRO A 528 -18.82 10.14 -44.87
C PRO A 528 -17.31 10.01 -45.11
N GLN A 529 -16.77 10.69 -46.13
CA GLN A 529 -15.34 10.72 -46.40
C GLN A 529 -14.58 11.42 -45.28
N THR A 530 -15.02 12.62 -44.90
CA THR A 530 -14.44 13.37 -43.78
C THR A 530 -14.50 12.56 -42.49
N ALA A 531 -15.62 11.88 -42.22
CA ALA A 531 -15.78 11.03 -41.03
C ALA A 531 -14.79 9.85 -41.03
N SER A 532 -14.64 9.18 -42.17
CA SER A 532 -13.66 8.09 -42.30
C SER A 532 -12.23 8.59 -42.09
N THR A 533 -11.86 9.74 -42.66
CA THR A 533 -10.53 10.33 -42.47
C THR A 533 -10.29 10.73 -41.02
N SER A 534 -11.26 11.38 -40.36
CA SER A 534 -11.15 11.75 -38.94
C SER A 534 -10.94 10.52 -38.04
N VAL A 535 -11.66 9.43 -38.30
CA VAL A 535 -11.51 8.19 -37.51
C VAL A 535 -10.15 7.53 -37.75
N ILE A 536 -9.65 7.52 -38.99
CA ILE A 536 -8.29 7.02 -39.29
C ILE A 536 -7.24 7.83 -38.52
N ILE A 537 -7.37 9.15 -38.46
CA ILE A 537 -6.47 10.02 -37.68
C ILE A 537 -6.54 9.67 -36.19
N ILE A 538 -7.75 9.47 -35.64
CA ILE A 538 -7.93 9.08 -34.24
C ILE A 538 -7.23 7.74 -33.94
N TRP A 539 -7.35 6.75 -34.83
CA TRP A 539 -6.64 5.47 -34.69
C TRP A 539 -5.12 5.64 -34.71
N ILE A 540 -4.59 6.46 -35.63
CA ILE A 540 -3.16 6.74 -35.71
C ILE A 540 -2.68 7.38 -34.39
N ILE A 541 -3.41 8.36 -33.87
CA ILE A 541 -3.09 9.01 -32.60
C ILE A 541 -3.12 7.99 -31.45
N GLY A 542 -4.20 7.22 -31.30
CA GLY A 542 -4.33 6.26 -30.20
C GLY A 542 -3.26 5.17 -30.22
N ILE A 543 -2.94 4.62 -31.40
CA ILE A 543 -1.86 3.63 -31.56
C ILE A 543 -0.50 4.28 -31.26
N THR A 544 -0.27 5.52 -31.70
CA THR A 544 0.99 6.22 -31.42
C THR A 544 1.18 6.46 -29.93
N LEU A 545 0.12 6.84 -29.21
CA LEU A 545 0.14 6.97 -27.75
C LEU A 545 0.44 5.62 -27.08
N ALA A 546 -0.19 4.53 -27.53
CA ALA A 546 0.09 3.20 -26.98
C ALA A 546 1.53 2.71 -27.26
N LEU A 547 2.12 3.06 -28.41
CA LEU A 547 3.48 2.64 -28.78
C LEU A 547 4.58 3.54 -28.21
N ALA A 548 4.30 4.81 -27.91
CA ALA A 548 5.31 5.76 -27.47
C ALA A 548 6.13 5.29 -26.25
N PRO A 549 5.54 4.70 -25.20
CA PRO A 549 6.33 4.19 -24.07
C PRO A 549 7.33 3.09 -24.45
N VAL A 550 7.01 2.25 -25.44
CA VAL A 550 7.88 1.17 -25.90
C VAL A 550 9.09 1.72 -26.65
N ILE A 551 8.92 2.82 -27.38
CA ILE A 551 9.99 3.48 -28.13
C ILE A 551 10.90 4.28 -27.18
N ILE A 552 10.30 5.04 -26.25
CA ILE A 552 11.02 5.91 -25.31
C ILE A 552 11.80 5.06 -24.29
N TRP A 553 11.19 4.02 -23.75
CA TRP A 553 11.81 3.10 -22.78
C TRP A 553 12.23 1.78 -23.42
N ARG A 554 12.84 1.83 -24.61
CA ARG A 554 13.29 0.66 -25.39
C ARG A 554 14.16 -0.33 -24.62
N SER A 555 14.90 0.15 -23.60
CA SER A 555 15.76 -0.67 -22.75
C SER A 555 15.01 -1.45 -21.66
N SER A 556 13.72 -1.19 -21.44
CA SER A 556 12.94 -1.80 -20.37
C SER A 556 11.55 -2.15 -20.88
N THR A 557 11.29 -3.44 -21.11
CA THR A 557 9.94 -3.98 -21.37
C THR A 557 8.98 -3.78 -20.18
N ARG A 558 9.47 -3.20 -19.08
CA ARG A 558 8.74 -3.12 -17.81
C ARG A 558 7.74 -1.97 -17.72
N PHE A 559 7.61 -1.07 -18.71
CA PHE A 559 6.59 0.01 -18.62
C PHE A 559 5.17 -0.56 -18.54
N TYR A 560 4.86 -1.55 -19.38
CA TYR A 560 3.58 -2.27 -19.34
C TYR A 560 3.62 -3.38 -18.29
N GLY A 561 4.78 -4.02 -18.11
CA GLY A 561 5.01 -5.11 -17.15
C GLY A 561 5.31 -4.68 -15.71
N VAL A 562 4.73 -3.58 -15.22
CA VAL A 562 4.88 -3.19 -13.79
C VAL A 562 4.07 -4.11 -12.88
N ASN A 563 2.98 -4.66 -13.39
CA ASN A 563 2.06 -5.56 -12.69
C ASN A 563 1.76 -6.81 -13.54
N GLY A 564 1.19 -7.84 -12.92
CA GLY A 564 0.79 -9.07 -13.61
C GLY A 564 -0.24 -8.87 -14.73
N MET A 565 -1.02 -7.78 -14.66
CA MET A 565 -2.08 -7.45 -15.62
C MET A 565 -1.58 -6.74 -16.88
N CYS A 566 -0.29 -6.37 -16.94
CA CYS A 566 0.32 -5.70 -18.08
C CYS A 566 -0.30 -4.32 -18.42
N PHE A 567 -0.79 -3.58 -17.41
CA PHE A 567 -1.52 -2.32 -17.61
C PHE A 567 -0.87 -1.12 -16.89
N PRO A 568 -0.57 0.01 -17.56
CA PRO A 568 0.34 1.05 -17.07
C PRO A 568 -0.34 2.19 -16.29
N LEU A 569 -1.17 1.85 -15.29
CA LEU A 569 -1.93 2.85 -14.51
C LEU A 569 -1.10 3.58 -13.44
N HIS A 570 -0.08 2.92 -12.89
CA HIS A 570 0.85 3.46 -11.88
C HIS A 570 0.13 4.13 -10.68
N ILE A 571 -0.72 3.39 -9.97
CA ILE A 571 -1.42 3.85 -8.75
C ILE A 571 -0.63 3.46 -7.49
N ASP A 572 -0.14 2.22 -7.41
CA ASP A 572 0.51 1.69 -6.21
C ASP A 572 1.90 2.31 -5.97
N ASP A 573 2.64 2.60 -7.06
CA ASP A 573 3.89 3.35 -7.01
C ASP A 573 3.82 4.56 -7.97
N PRO A 574 3.44 5.75 -7.47
CA PRO A 574 3.12 6.91 -8.28
C PRO A 574 4.35 7.55 -8.96
N PHE A 575 5.57 7.18 -8.57
CA PHE A 575 6.82 7.78 -9.08
C PHE A 575 7.72 6.77 -9.81
N LEU A 576 7.15 5.65 -10.24
CA LEU A 576 7.86 4.65 -11.03
C LEU A 576 8.24 5.18 -12.43
N ILE A 577 9.22 4.57 -13.09
CA ILE A 577 9.72 5.02 -14.39
C ILE A 577 8.58 5.14 -15.42
N GLY A 578 8.37 6.33 -15.97
CA GLY A 578 7.29 6.62 -16.92
C GLY A 578 5.98 7.12 -16.28
N TRP A 579 5.97 7.41 -14.98
CA TRP A 579 4.81 7.95 -14.28
C TRP A 579 4.29 9.26 -14.88
N GLU A 580 5.17 10.13 -15.35
CA GLU A 580 4.81 11.40 -16.02
C GLU A 580 3.97 11.14 -17.27
N TYR A 581 4.35 10.12 -18.05
CA TYR A 581 3.62 9.71 -19.24
C TYR A 581 2.24 9.15 -18.87
N SER A 582 2.18 8.26 -17.88
CA SER A 582 0.91 7.74 -17.37
C SER A 582 -0.01 8.87 -16.86
N ALA A 583 0.53 9.84 -16.11
CA ALA A 583 -0.20 11.01 -15.65
C ALA A 583 -0.68 11.88 -16.81
N PHE A 584 0.15 12.11 -17.83
CA PHE A 584 -0.25 12.85 -19.03
C PHE A 584 -1.42 12.20 -19.77
N ILE A 585 -1.44 10.87 -19.90
CA ILE A 585 -2.55 10.17 -20.54
C ILE A 585 -3.84 10.28 -19.69
N PHE A 586 -3.78 9.86 -18.43
CA PHE A 586 -4.98 9.74 -17.59
C PHE A 586 -5.50 11.08 -17.03
N LEU A 587 -4.62 11.99 -16.61
CA LEU A 587 -4.99 13.32 -16.09
C LEU A 587 -4.95 14.43 -17.15
N GLY A 588 -4.20 14.23 -18.24
CA GLY A 588 -4.18 15.17 -19.37
C GLY A 588 -5.25 14.81 -20.38
N ILE A 589 -4.98 13.83 -21.24
CA ILE A 589 -5.83 13.51 -22.40
C ILE A 589 -7.24 13.09 -21.97
N ASN A 590 -7.37 12.12 -21.06
CA ASN A 590 -8.68 11.57 -20.68
C ASN A 590 -9.52 12.58 -19.88
N LEU A 591 -8.91 13.38 -19.00
CA LEU A 591 -9.62 14.47 -18.32
C LEU A 591 -10.07 15.55 -19.31
N MET A 592 -9.22 15.95 -20.26
CA MET A 592 -9.60 16.92 -21.29
C MET A 592 -10.70 16.39 -22.20
N GLY A 593 -10.67 15.10 -22.54
CA GLY A 593 -11.75 14.42 -23.25
C GLY A 593 -13.07 14.50 -22.49
N LEU A 594 -13.05 14.17 -21.20
CA LEU A 594 -14.24 14.22 -20.34
C LEU A 594 -14.79 15.65 -20.20
N ILE A 595 -13.93 16.67 -20.06
CA ILE A 595 -14.33 18.08 -20.02
C ILE A 595 -14.96 18.50 -21.37
N THR A 596 -14.35 18.07 -22.48
CA THR A 596 -14.84 18.34 -23.85
C THR A 596 -16.24 17.76 -24.06
N ILE A 597 -16.43 16.49 -23.67
CA ILE A 597 -17.72 15.80 -23.65
C ILE A 597 -18.70 16.60 -22.80
N GLY A 598 -18.37 16.88 -21.53
CA GLY A 598 -19.23 17.62 -20.61
C GLY A 598 -19.67 18.99 -21.15
N PHE A 599 -18.75 19.76 -21.73
CA PHE A 599 -19.05 21.04 -22.35
C PHE A 599 -19.97 20.92 -23.57
N ALA A 600 -19.67 19.98 -24.48
CA ALA A 600 -20.49 19.73 -25.66
C ALA A 600 -21.93 19.36 -25.29
N TYR A 601 -22.12 18.51 -24.27
CA TYR A 601 -23.45 18.12 -23.82
C TYR A 601 -24.18 19.19 -23.03
N PHE A 602 -23.48 19.94 -22.18
CA PHE A 602 -24.08 21.10 -21.52
C PHE A 602 -24.58 22.13 -22.55
N GLY A 603 -23.78 22.40 -23.58
CA GLY A 603 -24.16 23.26 -24.70
C GLY A 603 -25.36 22.72 -25.49
N MET A 604 -25.40 21.42 -25.78
CA MET A 604 -26.56 20.78 -26.42
C MET A 604 -27.82 20.89 -25.57
N PHE A 605 -27.72 20.62 -24.26
CA PHE A 605 -28.84 20.72 -23.32
C PHE A 605 -29.39 22.15 -23.27
N LEU A 606 -28.52 23.16 -23.17
CA LEU A 606 -28.93 24.56 -23.21
C LEU A 606 -29.62 24.94 -24.53
N SER A 607 -29.11 24.46 -25.67
CA SER A 607 -29.74 24.69 -26.97
C SER A 607 -31.15 24.09 -27.04
N ILE A 608 -31.29 22.83 -26.62
CA ILE A 608 -32.57 22.11 -26.59
C ILE A 608 -33.54 22.79 -25.61
N TRP A 609 -33.08 23.21 -24.43
CA TRP A 609 -33.91 23.89 -23.45
C TRP A 609 -34.45 25.22 -23.97
N LYS A 610 -33.59 26.03 -24.63
CA LYS A 610 -34.01 27.28 -25.26
C LYS A 610 -35.01 27.06 -26.41
N THR A 611 -34.80 26.03 -27.24
CA THR A 611 -35.69 25.73 -28.37
C THR A 611 -37.02 25.08 -27.95
N ARG A 612 -37.06 24.37 -26.80
CA ARG A 612 -38.29 23.77 -26.25
C ARG A 612 -39.37 24.80 -25.91
N HIS A 613 -39.00 26.03 -25.59
CA HIS A 613 -39.96 27.11 -25.33
C HIS A 613 -40.55 27.71 -26.62
N ALA A 614 -39.89 27.53 -27.77
CA ALA A 614 -40.32 28.06 -29.06
C ALA A 614 -41.10 27.04 -29.93
N CYS A 615 -40.90 25.73 -29.71
CA CYS A 615 -41.64 24.68 -30.39
C CYS A 615 -41.72 23.41 -29.50
N SER A 616 -42.88 22.75 -29.45
CA SER A 616 -43.04 21.51 -28.68
C SER A 616 -42.22 20.38 -29.33
N LEU A 617 -41.22 19.86 -28.62
CA LEU A 617 -40.37 18.77 -29.11
C LEU A 617 -41.18 17.52 -29.49
N SER A 618 -40.82 16.89 -30.60
CA SER A 618 -41.31 15.56 -30.96
C SER A 618 -40.85 14.52 -29.93
N VAL A 619 -41.67 13.48 -29.71
CA VAL A 619 -41.35 12.33 -28.85
C VAL A 619 -40.01 11.66 -29.24
N GLY A 620 -39.64 11.72 -30.52
CA GLY A 620 -38.35 11.19 -31.01
C GLY A 620 -37.12 11.97 -30.53
N ASP A 621 -37.21 13.29 -30.39
CA ASP A 621 -36.06 14.16 -30.07
C ASP A 621 -35.68 14.09 -28.58
N SER A 622 -36.68 13.85 -27.72
CA SER A 622 -36.48 13.65 -26.28
C SER A 622 -35.96 12.24 -25.96
N GLU A 623 -36.35 11.22 -26.74
CA GLU A 623 -35.75 9.87 -26.65
C GLU A 623 -34.29 9.87 -27.09
N PHE A 624 -33.96 10.66 -28.11
CA PHE A 624 -32.59 10.91 -28.52
C PHE A 624 -31.80 11.56 -27.37
N ALA A 625 -32.20 12.74 -26.88
CA ALA A 625 -31.48 13.46 -25.82
C ALA A 625 -31.22 12.63 -24.55
N LEU A 626 -32.17 11.78 -24.12
CA LEU A 626 -32.01 10.92 -22.94
C LEU A 626 -30.95 9.83 -23.12
N ARG A 627 -30.86 9.21 -24.31
CA ARG A 627 -29.82 8.20 -24.60
C ARG A 627 -28.43 8.80 -24.52
N PHE A 628 -28.29 9.98 -25.10
CA PHE A 628 -27.05 10.75 -25.08
C PHE A 628 -26.65 11.21 -23.67
N PHE A 629 -27.60 11.59 -22.83
CA PHE A 629 -27.34 11.86 -21.41
C PHE A 629 -26.81 10.62 -20.66
N LEU A 630 -27.40 9.45 -20.90
CA LEU A 630 -26.96 8.20 -20.27
C LEU A 630 -25.54 7.80 -20.71
N ILE A 631 -25.18 8.05 -21.97
CA ILE A 631 -23.83 7.84 -22.51
C ILE A 631 -22.77 8.66 -21.76
N VAL A 632 -23.04 9.95 -21.53
CA VAL A 632 -22.12 10.83 -20.80
C VAL A 632 -21.98 10.40 -19.35
N LEU A 633 -23.10 10.03 -18.73
CA LEU A 633 -23.11 9.61 -17.34
C LEU A 633 -22.30 8.33 -17.14
N THR A 634 -22.41 7.36 -18.05
CA THR A 634 -21.65 6.11 -17.95
C THR A 634 -20.16 6.31 -18.18
N ASP A 635 -19.76 7.15 -19.13
CA ASP A 635 -18.35 7.46 -19.37
C ASP A 635 -17.74 8.26 -18.19
N ALA A 636 -18.44 9.28 -17.69
CA ALA A 636 -18.03 10.04 -16.51
C ALA A 636 -17.93 9.17 -15.25
N ALA A 637 -18.85 8.23 -15.05
CA ALA A 637 -18.84 7.31 -13.91
C ALA A 637 -17.66 6.32 -13.96
N CYS A 638 -17.14 5.99 -15.15
CA CYS A 638 -15.97 5.12 -15.29
C CYS A 638 -14.65 5.90 -15.10
N TRP A 639 -14.56 7.12 -15.62
CA TRP A 639 -13.31 7.91 -15.57
C TRP A 639 -13.10 8.71 -14.29
N ALA A 640 -14.17 9.22 -13.65
CA ALA A 640 -14.04 10.02 -12.43
C ALA A 640 -13.31 9.29 -11.27
N PRO A 641 -13.61 8.01 -10.96
CA PRO A 641 -12.88 7.28 -9.92
C PRO A 641 -11.38 7.17 -10.23
N ILE A 642 -11.02 6.93 -11.49
CA ILE A 642 -9.63 6.74 -11.92
C ILE A 642 -8.82 8.03 -11.75
N ILE A 643 -9.41 9.16 -12.16
CA ILE A 643 -8.81 10.49 -12.03
C ILE A 643 -8.60 10.83 -10.55
N VAL A 644 -9.61 10.59 -9.70
CA VAL A 644 -9.53 10.82 -8.25
C VAL A 644 -8.45 9.95 -7.61
N LEU A 645 -8.39 8.67 -7.96
CA LEU A 645 -7.38 7.75 -7.43
C LEU A 645 -5.97 8.14 -7.87
N LYS A 646 -5.79 8.57 -9.12
CA LYS A 646 -4.48 9.04 -9.60
C LYS A 646 -4.02 10.30 -8.87
N ILE A 647 -4.92 11.25 -8.61
CA ILE A 647 -4.60 12.45 -7.80
C ILE A 647 -4.22 12.06 -6.36
N ARG A 648 -4.98 11.17 -5.72
CA ARG A 648 -4.66 10.69 -4.36
C ARG A 648 -3.32 9.96 -4.30
N ALA A 649 -3.00 9.16 -5.32
CA ALA A 649 -1.71 8.49 -5.43
C ALA A 649 -0.56 9.50 -5.52
N LEU A 650 -0.68 10.54 -6.35
CA LEU A 650 0.32 11.61 -6.46
C LEU A 650 0.49 12.43 -5.17
N LEU A 651 -0.57 12.54 -4.35
CA LEU A 651 -0.52 13.13 -3.01
C LEU A 651 0.07 12.20 -1.93
N LYS A 652 0.58 11.02 -2.30
CA LYS A 652 1.14 10.00 -1.40
C LYS A 652 0.18 9.48 -0.32
N TYR A 653 -1.13 9.53 -0.58
CA TYR A 653 -2.11 8.92 0.32
C TYR A 653 -2.14 7.40 0.09
N PRO A 654 -2.14 6.55 1.14
CA PRO A 654 -2.14 5.10 0.98
C PRO A 654 -3.43 4.61 0.29
N ILE A 655 -3.27 3.89 -0.82
CA ILE A 655 -4.37 3.27 -1.57
C ILE A 655 -4.28 1.75 -1.36
N PRO A 656 -5.37 1.07 -0.99
CA PRO A 656 -5.37 -0.39 -0.88
C PRO A 656 -5.05 -1.03 -2.24
N ALA A 657 -4.13 -1.99 -2.26
CA ALA A 657 -3.67 -2.65 -3.48
C ALA A 657 -4.81 -3.37 -4.24
N ASP A 658 -5.81 -3.88 -3.50
CA ASP A 658 -7.04 -4.45 -4.07
C ASP A 658 -7.81 -3.51 -4.97
N LEU A 659 -7.79 -2.20 -4.66
CA LEU A 659 -8.54 -1.21 -5.41
C LEU A 659 -7.99 -1.07 -6.83
N HIS A 660 -6.68 -1.24 -7.01
CA HIS A 660 -6.05 -1.25 -8.32
C HIS A 660 -6.56 -2.41 -9.18
N ALA A 661 -6.67 -3.62 -8.61
CA ALA A 661 -7.24 -4.80 -9.29
C ALA A 661 -8.63 -4.51 -9.87
N TRP A 662 -9.49 -3.93 -9.03
CA TRP A 662 -10.86 -3.61 -9.37
C TRP A 662 -10.98 -2.51 -10.43
N VAL A 663 -10.09 -1.51 -10.38
CA VAL A 663 -10.08 -0.45 -11.40
C VAL A 663 -9.79 -1.03 -12.78
N VAL A 664 -8.77 -1.89 -12.90
CA VAL A 664 -8.34 -2.46 -14.19
C VAL A 664 -9.33 -3.49 -14.73
N ILE A 665 -9.87 -4.36 -13.88
CA ILE A 665 -10.71 -5.48 -14.33
C ILE A 665 -12.18 -5.09 -14.46
N PHE A 666 -12.65 -4.14 -13.65
CA PHE A 666 -14.05 -3.78 -13.58
C PHE A 666 -14.33 -2.37 -14.11
N ILE A 667 -13.74 -1.33 -13.50
CA ILE A 667 -14.14 0.06 -13.78
C ILE A 667 -13.80 0.47 -15.22
N LEU A 668 -12.57 0.21 -15.65
CA LEU A 668 -12.11 0.55 -17.01
C LEU A 668 -12.93 -0.19 -18.11
N PRO A 669 -13.13 -1.52 -18.04
CA PRO A 669 -13.78 -2.25 -19.13
C PRO A 669 -15.30 -2.17 -19.14
N VAL A 670 -15.94 -1.74 -18.04
CA VAL A 670 -17.40 -1.58 -17.97
C VAL A 670 -17.91 -0.59 -19.01
N ASN A 671 -17.17 0.48 -19.30
CA ASN A 671 -17.55 1.44 -20.34
C ASN A 671 -17.75 0.74 -21.69
N SER A 672 -16.77 -0.10 -22.09
CA SER A 672 -16.80 -0.89 -23.32
C SER A 672 -17.90 -1.96 -23.35
N ALA A 673 -18.30 -2.47 -22.19
CA ALA A 673 -19.41 -3.43 -22.07
C ALA A 673 -20.79 -2.76 -22.23
N VAL A 674 -20.94 -1.53 -21.71
CA VAL A 674 -22.22 -0.79 -21.69
C VAL A 674 -22.47 -0.04 -23.01
N ASN A 675 -21.42 0.40 -23.71
CA ASN A 675 -21.50 1.10 -24.99
C ASN A 675 -22.48 0.45 -26.00
N PRO A 676 -22.42 -0.87 -26.29
CA PRO A 676 -23.39 -1.56 -27.14
C PRO A 676 -24.86 -1.32 -26.80
N LEU A 677 -25.20 -1.31 -25.50
CA LEU A 677 -26.56 -1.10 -25.00
C LEU A 677 -27.05 0.31 -25.35
N LEU A 678 -26.21 1.31 -25.13
CA LEU A 678 -26.57 2.71 -25.26
C LEU A 678 -26.68 3.18 -26.72
N TYR A 679 -25.79 2.71 -27.62
CA TYR A 679 -25.78 3.17 -29.02
C TYR A 679 -26.63 2.37 -29.99
N THR A 680 -26.93 1.10 -29.68
CA THR A 680 -27.50 0.18 -30.67
C THR A 680 -28.74 -0.54 -30.15
N PHE A 681 -28.69 -1.21 -28.99
CA PHE A 681 -29.82 -2.01 -28.51
C PHE A 681 -31.04 -1.18 -28.08
N THR A 682 -30.84 0.08 -27.69
CA THR A 682 -31.96 0.99 -27.38
C THR A 682 -32.66 1.54 -28.61
N THR A 683 -32.13 1.39 -29.84
CA THR A 683 -32.76 1.93 -31.04
C THR A 683 -33.97 1.09 -31.52
N PRO A 684 -35.14 1.69 -31.84
CA PRO A 684 -36.36 0.94 -32.14
C PRO A 684 -36.23 0.08 -33.40
N LYS A 685 -35.62 0.65 -34.45
CA LYS A 685 -35.37 -0.02 -35.75
C LYS A 685 -34.51 -1.29 -35.60
N PHE A 686 -33.56 -1.30 -34.67
CA PHE A 686 -32.72 -2.45 -34.41
C PHE A 686 -33.46 -3.54 -33.62
N ARG A 687 -34.25 -3.14 -32.61
CA ARG A 687 -35.03 -4.08 -31.80
C ARG A 687 -36.07 -4.84 -32.63
N GLU A 688 -36.74 -4.15 -33.54
CA GLU A 688 -37.71 -4.76 -34.47
C GLU A 688 -37.03 -5.79 -35.39
N LYS A 689 -35.87 -5.46 -35.97
CA LYS A 689 -35.11 -6.40 -36.80
C LYS A 689 -34.56 -7.60 -36.05
N LEU A 690 -34.02 -7.38 -34.85
CA LEU A 690 -33.46 -8.47 -34.05
C LEU A 690 -34.55 -9.44 -33.61
N HIS A 691 -35.73 -8.91 -33.27
CA HIS A 691 -36.92 -9.72 -33.01
C HIS A 691 -37.38 -10.47 -34.27
N ASP A 692 -37.43 -9.83 -35.45
CA ASP A 692 -37.86 -10.48 -36.70
C ASP A 692 -36.88 -11.54 -37.24
N GLU A 693 -35.56 -11.36 -37.08
CA GLU A 693 -34.56 -12.37 -37.43
C GLU A 693 -34.50 -13.50 -36.40
N TRP A 694 -34.60 -13.18 -35.10
CA TRP A 694 -34.64 -14.18 -34.04
C TRP A 694 -35.91 -15.03 -34.13
N LEU A 695 -37.07 -14.41 -34.37
CA LEU A 695 -38.32 -15.13 -34.65
C LEU A 695 -38.23 -15.96 -35.94
N ARG A 696 -37.60 -15.46 -37.01
CA ARG A 696 -37.36 -16.29 -38.22
C ARG A 696 -36.45 -17.48 -37.95
N LYS A 697 -35.38 -17.33 -37.17
CA LYS A 697 -34.50 -18.44 -36.77
C LYS A 697 -35.22 -19.45 -35.87
N MET A 698 -36.01 -18.98 -34.90
CA MET A 698 -36.85 -19.83 -34.05
C MET A 698 -37.90 -20.57 -34.87
N HIS A 699 -38.58 -19.89 -35.79
CA HIS A 699 -39.56 -20.48 -36.70
C HIS A 699 -38.90 -21.53 -37.60
N ASN A 700 -37.71 -21.26 -38.15
CA ASN A 700 -36.95 -22.23 -38.95
C ASN A 700 -36.44 -23.43 -38.12
N CYS A 701 -36.13 -23.25 -36.84
CA CYS A 701 -35.79 -24.36 -35.94
C CYS A 701 -37.02 -25.23 -35.61
N VAL A 702 -38.19 -24.60 -35.44
CA VAL A 702 -39.46 -25.29 -35.17
C VAL A 702 -39.97 -26.02 -36.42
N THR A 703 -39.90 -25.42 -37.60
CA THR A 703 -40.30 -26.05 -38.87
C THR A 703 -39.34 -27.17 -39.29
N ARG A 704 -38.03 -27.04 -38.98
CA ARG A 704 -37.05 -28.11 -39.19
C ARG A 704 -37.26 -29.29 -38.22
N LYS A 705 -37.78 -29.05 -37.03
CA LYS A 705 -38.25 -30.10 -36.10
C LYS A 705 -39.57 -30.74 -36.55
N SER A 706 -40.51 -29.98 -37.14
CA SER A 706 -41.76 -30.55 -37.66
C SER A 706 -41.56 -31.34 -38.95
N SER A 707 -40.57 -31.00 -39.78
CA SER A 707 -40.24 -31.77 -41.00
C SER A 707 -39.48 -33.07 -40.73
N GLN A 708 -38.86 -33.22 -39.55
CA GLN A 708 -38.22 -34.48 -39.12
C GLN A 708 -39.15 -35.38 -38.29
N GLY A 709 -40.39 -34.95 -38.01
CA GLY A 709 -41.38 -35.68 -37.21
C GLY A 709 -42.52 -36.34 -38.00
N ILE A 710 -42.50 -36.32 -39.34
CA ILE A 710 -43.54 -36.94 -40.21
C ILE A 710 -42.91 -37.97 -41.17
N SER A 711 -41.91 -38.70 -40.67
CA SER A 711 -41.41 -39.91 -41.33
C SER A 711 -41.15 -40.98 -40.26
N LEU A 712 -42.24 -41.48 -39.70
CA LEU A 712 -42.30 -42.73 -38.94
C LEU A 712 -43.61 -43.43 -39.33
#